data_AF-A0A1F9DP20-F1
#
_entry.id   AF-A0A1F9DP20-F1
#
_cell.length_a   1.000
_cell.length_b   1.000
_cell.length_c   1.000
_cell.angle_alpha   90.00
_cell.angle_beta   90.00
_cell.angle_gamma   90.00
#
_symmetry.space_group_name_H-M   'P 1'
#
loop_
_entity.id
_entity.type
_entity.pdbx_description
1 polymer ?
#
loop_
_entity_poly.entity_id
_entity_poly.type
_entity_poly.pdbx_seq_one_letter_code
_entity_poly.pdbx_strand_id
1 'polypeptide(L)'
;METFKEFYDLVKTFWIDVFNAARKGTETHLKAIKIFLVFCVVVFVILLGVLLRFTESSTFCGLCHQMNAYMESWRTSSHRQVACTKCHYEPGFVNHLRGKWVDGQVSLAYFLSGKRPSAPHAQISDASCLQKGCHKIEDLQGDMIYKNVAFSHRKHLGELRRGMELRCASCHAQLVQGKHLTVHEINCFICHYYKAGPKGEEECISCAIGGCTSCHVEPKGDIKVNGWNFNHKKYIARGVACEKCHLSVVQGDGHVPEGKCLECHNEPVLLSTKYTSQLMHKKHVTDHKIECSSCHTPLRHEIGQIPTLTHVSSFCDRCHSKEMHFGPRDFYRGTGGIGVPDSPSLMFTANVDCIACHRKAEESQAALHTTRFAERVINEACVDCHGEGFDDTLKQWKTLLFKAENETNQRIFNVQKVLNEFQKTSGGGAPFKKAQSLLNEARHNYSFVLLGKGVHNVEYAFKLLNAANNKTERVLAIIDKDYTPQESKTRMTCTTLCHVGIEKRTVPFNDIKFSHETHIAGNGQRCSDCHSPRENHGKTFMKNCAECHHGKGIKKVKCDDCHAVVKKLVQGKGGIGVKERPSNKLDVVECVDCHRGVLAKKKDTFEAIKKRCIECHDQSYGEMAVRWKATSEDLLKKLEPKMARVKEEIDRIEISRGHTFVFRKLYGEAEFNYNLAKNGKGVHNLEYTEELLEFANRRLDEAIKQIARRRGEMAKGKM
;
A
#
# COMPACT_ATOMS: atom_id res chain seq x y z
N MET A 1 1.49 31.87 -107.76
CA MET A 1 0.81 30.61 -107.41
C MET A 1 1.73 29.40 -107.51
N GLU A 2 2.68 29.35 -108.46
CA GLU A 2 3.68 28.26 -108.55
C GLU A 2 4.63 28.17 -107.35
N THR A 3 5.12 29.30 -106.84
CA THR A 3 6.06 29.36 -105.69
C THR A 3 5.53 28.74 -104.39
N PHE A 4 4.21 28.72 -104.18
CA PHE A 4 3.60 28.13 -102.98
C PHE A 4 3.49 26.61 -103.09
N LYS A 5 3.31 26.09 -104.31
CA LYS A 5 3.21 24.65 -104.58
C LYS A 5 4.58 23.98 -104.44
N GLU A 6 5.63 24.64 -104.93
CA GLU A 6 7.02 24.20 -104.75
C GLU A 6 7.43 24.23 -103.27
N PHE A 7 7.07 25.27 -102.52
CA PHE A 7 7.32 25.32 -101.07
C PHE A 7 6.60 24.20 -100.32
N TYR A 8 5.33 23.92 -100.65
CA TYR A 8 4.57 22.84 -100.04
C TYR A 8 5.17 21.47 -100.33
N ASP A 9 5.56 21.20 -101.59
CA ASP A 9 6.19 19.94 -101.95
C ASP A 9 7.58 19.79 -101.33
N LEU A 10 8.34 20.88 -101.17
CA LEU A 10 9.61 20.87 -100.45
C LEU A 10 9.41 20.53 -98.96
N VAL A 11 8.45 21.17 -98.28
CA VAL A 11 8.12 20.90 -96.87
C VAL A 11 7.61 19.47 -96.70
N LYS A 12 6.75 18.99 -97.60
CA LYS A 12 6.22 17.63 -97.59
C LYS A 12 7.34 16.60 -97.76
N THR A 13 8.22 16.80 -98.74
CA THR A 13 9.35 15.90 -99.02
C THR A 13 10.36 15.92 -97.87
N PHE A 14 10.65 17.10 -97.32
CA PHE A 14 11.47 17.26 -96.12
C PHE A 14 10.93 16.44 -94.94
N TRP A 15 9.64 16.54 -94.64
CA TRP A 15 9.04 15.74 -93.56
C TRP A 15 9.03 14.24 -93.86
N ILE A 16 8.79 13.83 -95.11
CA ILE A 16 8.86 12.41 -95.53
C ILE A 16 10.29 11.87 -95.34
N ASP A 17 11.30 12.62 -95.75
CA ASP A 17 12.70 12.24 -95.61
C ASP A 17 13.14 12.22 -94.14
N VAL A 18 12.70 13.18 -93.34
CA VAL A 18 12.91 13.18 -91.88
C VAL A 18 12.27 11.94 -91.25
N PHE A 19 11.04 11.58 -91.62
CA PHE A 19 10.37 10.38 -91.10
C PHE A 19 11.06 9.08 -91.54
N ASN A 20 11.50 9.01 -92.81
CA ASN A 20 12.20 7.84 -93.34
C ASN A 20 13.59 7.69 -92.71
N ALA A 21 14.33 8.79 -92.52
CA ALA A 21 15.61 8.82 -91.82
C ALA A 21 15.44 8.46 -90.34
N ALA A 22 14.42 8.99 -89.67
CA ALA A 22 14.08 8.65 -88.29
C ALA A 22 13.75 7.16 -88.16
N ARG A 23 12.92 6.60 -89.06
CA ARG A 23 12.55 5.18 -89.10
C ARG A 23 13.76 4.28 -89.33
N LYS A 24 14.60 4.60 -90.32
CA LYS A 24 15.84 3.86 -90.59
C LYS A 24 16.80 3.91 -89.40
N GLY A 25 16.91 5.07 -88.73
CA GLY A 25 17.65 5.23 -87.49
C GLY A 25 17.08 4.40 -86.33
N THR A 26 15.75 4.34 -86.19
CA THR A 26 15.09 3.53 -85.15
C THR A 26 15.26 2.04 -85.39
N GLU A 27 15.18 1.58 -86.64
CA GLU A 27 15.37 0.17 -87.02
C GLU A 27 16.84 -0.27 -86.81
N THR A 28 17.80 0.58 -87.19
CA THR A 28 19.25 0.33 -87.02
C THR A 28 19.66 0.28 -85.56
N HIS A 29 19.08 1.13 -84.70
CA HIS A 29 19.41 1.23 -83.28
C HIS A 29 18.34 0.64 -82.36
N LEU A 30 17.42 -0.18 -82.87
CA LEU A 30 16.26 -0.68 -82.11
C LEU A 30 16.66 -1.40 -80.81
N LYS A 31 17.75 -2.17 -80.84
CA LYS A 31 18.31 -2.84 -79.65
C LYS A 31 18.83 -1.82 -78.62
N ALA A 32 19.55 -0.79 -79.06
CA ALA A 32 20.07 0.26 -78.18
C ALA A 32 18.93 1.10 -77.58
N ILE A 33 17.89 1.42 -78.36
CA ILE A 33 16.70 2.14 -77.89
C ILE A 33 15.93 1.33 -76.86
N LYS A 34 15.74 0.02 -77.08
CA LYS A 34 15.11 -0.87 -76.09
C LYS A 34 15.91 -0.95 -74.79
N ILE A 35 17.24 -1.08 -74.88
CA ILE A 35 18.13 -1.10 -73.70
C ILE A 35 18.05 0.24 -72.95
N PHE A 36 18.08 1.37 -73.67
CA PHE A 36 17.95 2.69 -73.09
C PHE A 36 16.58 2.90 -72.41
N LEU A 37 15.49 2.46 -73.03
CA LEU A 37 14.16 2.51 -72.41
C LEU A 37 14.08 1.67 -71.15
N VAL A 38 14.61 0.44 -71.15
CA VAL A 38 14.67 -0.40 -69.95
C VAL A 38 15.51 0.28 -68.86
N PHE A 39 16.66 0.85 -69.22
CA PHE A 39 17.49 1.62 -68.29
C PHE A 39 16.72 2.82 -67.72
N CYS A 40 16.04 3.60 -68.55
CA CYS A 40 15.20 4.72 -68.12
C CYS A 40 14.07 4.28 -67.19
N VAL A 41 13.42 3.14 -67.46
CA VAL A 41 12.39 2.57 -66.57
C VAL A 41 13.01 2.14 -65.24
N VAL A 42 14.16 1.47 -65.25
CA VAL A 42 14.86 1.05 -64.02
C VAL A 42 15.28 2.27 -63.20
N VAL A 43 15.88 3.28 -63.83
CA VAL A 43 16.25 4.55 -63.19
C VAL A 43 15.01 5.26 -62.65
N PHE A 44 13.92 5.29 -63.40
CA PHE A 44 12.65 5.87 -62.95
C PHE A 44 12.09 5.15 -61.73
N VAL A 45 12.10 3.81 -61.71
CA VAL A 45 11.65 3.01 -60.55
C VAL A 45 12.54 3.27 -59.33
N ILE A 46 13.86 3.35 -59.51
CA ILE A 46 14.80 3.67 -58.43
C ILE A 46 14.53 5.09 -57.89
N LEU A 47 14.41 6.08 -58.76
CA LEU A 47 14.11 7.47 -58.38
C LEU A 47 12.77 7.58 -57.66
N LEU A 48 11.74 6.89 -58.16
CA LEU A 48 10.43 6.84 -57.53
C LEU A 48 10.52 6.22 -56.13
N GLY A 49 11.27 5.12 -55.97
CA GLY A 49 11.51 4.51 -54.67
C GLY A 49 12.24 5.43 -53.67
N VAL A 50 13.25 6.17 -54.14
CA VAL A 50 13.97 7.17 -53.33
C VAL A 50 13.06 8.32 -52.91
N LEU A 51 12.27 8.87 -53.83
CA LEU A 51 11.30 9.92 -53.55
C LEU A 51 10.24 9.45 -52.55
N LEU A 52 9.70 8.25 -52.73
CA LEU A 52 8.75 7.66 -51.79
C LEU A 52 9.34 7.49 -50.39
N ARG A 53 10.62 7.12 -50.27
CA ARG A 53 11.31 7.09 -48.97
C ARG A 53 11.53 8.48 -48.39
N PHE A 54 11.87 9.47 -49.22
CA PHE A 54 12.08 10.84 -48.77
C PHE A 54 10.80 11.45 -48.19
N THR A 55 9.63 11.14 -48.77
CA THR A 55 8.33 11.59 -48.23
C THR A 55 8.00 11.05 -46.83
N GLU A 56 8.73 10.03 -46.36
CA GLU A 56 8.57 9.46 -45.01
C GLU A 56 9.62 10.01 -44.02
N SER A 57 10.47 10.93 -44.46
CA SER A 57 11.52 11.51 -43.64
C SER A 57 10.99 12.66 -42.77
N SER A 58 11.60 12.84 -41.60
CA SER A 58 11.29 13.98 -40.71
C SER A 58 11.51 15.34 -41.38
N THR A 59 12.45 15.42 -42.33
CA THR A 59 12.75 16.62 -43.10
C THR A 59 11.59 17.01 -44.00
N PHE A 60 10.98 16.02 -44.67
CA PHE A 60 9.79 16.25 -45.50
C PHE A 60 8.59 16.64 -44.65
N CYS A 61 8.33 15.93 -43.54
CA CYS A 61 7.27 16.30 -42.60
C CYS A 61 7.47 17.74 -42.04
N GLY A 62 8.73 18.15 -41.84
CA GLY A 62 9.13 19.48 -41.37
C GLY A 62 8.78 20.64 -42.32
N LEU A 63 8.42 20.35 -43.58
CA LEU A 63 7.95 21.37 -44.52
C LEU A 63 6.56 21.89 -44.16
N CYS A 64 5.71 21.04 -43.59
CA CYS A 64 4.33 21.36 -43.23
C CYS A 64 4.12 21.46 -41.71
N HIS A 65 4.86 20.70 -40.90
CA HIS A 65 4.70 20.62 -39.44
C HIS A 65 5.95 21.08 -38.68
N GLN A 66 5.78 21.57 -37.45
CA GLN A 66 6.91 21.87 -36.56
C GLN A 66 7.47 20.58 -35.94
N MET A 67 8.46 19.96 -36.59
CA MET A 67 8.93 18.61 -36.20
C MET A 67 10.05 18.55 -35.15
N ASN A 68 10.73 19.67 -34.86
CA ASN A 68 11.93 19.66 -34.03
C ASN A 68 11.70 19.09 -32.62
N ALA A 69 10.69 19.58 -31.91
CA ALA A 69 10.36 19.13 -30.54
C ALA A 69 9.92 17.64 -30.50
N TYR A 70 9.20 17.18 -31.53
CA TYR A 70 8.77 15.78 -31.63
C TYR A 70 9.93 14.85 -31.94
N MET A 71 10.86 15.27 -32.81
CA MET A 71 12.05 14.48 -33.12
C MET A 71 12.99 14.37 -31.93
N GLU A 72 13.15 15.42 -31.12
CA GLU A 72 13.91 15.37 -29.87
C GLU A 72 13.27 14.41 -28.85
N SER A 73 11.95 14.51 -28.67
CA SER A 73 11.16 13.61 -27.83
C SER A 73 11.23 12.15 -28.30
N TRP A 74 11.16 11.89 -29.61
CA TRP A 74 11.29 10.55 -30.18
C TRP A 74 12.69 9.96 -29.98
N ARG A 75 13.75 10.76 -30.20
CA ARG A 75 15.15 10.34 -30.03
C ARG A 75 15.46 9.88 -28.60
N THR A 76 14.79 10.46 -27.61
CA THR A 76 14.95 10.12 -26.19
C THR A 76 14.01 9.00 -25.72
N SER A 77 13.05 8.60 -26.54
CA SER A 77 12.09 7.54 -26.22
C SER A 77 12.65 6.12 -26.44
N SER A 78 11.97 5.13 -25.88
CA SER A 78 12.23 3.70 -26.16
C SER A 78 12.02 3.32 -27.63
N HIS A 79 11.33 4.16 -28.41
CA HIS A 79 11.01 3.93 -29.81
C HIS A 79 11.95 4.63 -30.80
N ARG A 80 13.08 5.20 -30.35
CA ARG A 80 14.06 5.95 -31.17
C ARG A 80 14.68 5.21 -32.36
N GLN A 81 14.43 3.90 -32.49
CA GLN A 81 14.90 3.07 -33.61
C GLN A 81 13.75 2.62 -34.52
N VAL A 82 12.52 3.04 -34.23
CA VAL A 82 11.31 2.71 -34.99
C VAL A 82 10.96 3.90 -35.88
N ALA A 83 10.90 3.66 -37.19
CA ALA A 83 10.49 4.68 -38.15
C ALA A 83 9.05 5.15 -37.86
N CYS A 84 8.79 6.45 -37.99
CA CYS A 84 7.50 7.08 -37.65
C CYS A 84 6.32 6.39 -38.36
N THR A 85 6.50 6.07 -39.65
CA THR A 85 5.48 5.44 -40.50
C THR A 85 5.10 4.04 -40.06
N LYS A 86 5.96 3.31 -39.32
CA LYS A 86 5.59 2.00 -38.77
C LYS A 86 4.46 2.08 -37.74
N CYS A 87 4.29 3.23 -37.10
CA CYS A 87 3.23 3.44 -36.10
C CYS A 87 2.11 4.32 -36.64
N HIS A 88 2.46 5.36 -37.40
CA HIS A 88 1.51 6.35 -37.92
C HIS A 88 0.71 5.87 -39.14
N TYR A 89 1.16 4.81 -39.83
CA TYR A 89 0.36 4.08 -40.81
C TYR A 89 -0.05 2.73 -40.26
N GLU A 90 -1.26 2.30 -40.60
CA GLU A 90 -1.68 0.94 -40.25
C GLU A 90 -0.79 -0.10 -40.95
N PRO A 91 -0.45 -1.21 -40.28
CA PRO A 91 0.38 -2.25 -40.88
C PRO A 91 -0.23 -2.84 -42.14
N GLY A 92 0.63 -3.23 -43.08
CA GLY A 92 0.28 -3.86 -44.34
C GLY A 92 0.54 -2.97 -45.55
N PHE A 93 0.89 -3.59 -46.68
CA PHE A 93 1.30 -2.86 -47.89
C PHE A 93 0.21 -1.92 -48.43
N VAL A 94 -1.05 -2.42 -48.50
CA VAL A 94 -2.19 -1.63 -48.98
C VAL A 94 -2.47 -0.44 -48.07
N ASN A 95 -2.40 -0.65 -46.75
CA ASN A 95 -2.63 0.39 -45.76
C ASN A 95 -1.53 1.45 -45.77
N HIS A 96 -0.27 1.05 -46.01
CA HIS A 96 0.85 1.98 -46.19
C HIS A 96 0.64 2.90 -47.40
N LEU A 97 0.18 2.34 -48.54
CA LEU A 97 -0.15 3.14 -49.73
C LEU A 97 -1.34 4.06 -49.50
N ARG A 98 -2.36 3.59 -48.77
CA ARG A 98 -3.52 4.41 -48.40
C ARG A 98 -3.11 5.57 -47.49
N GLY A 99 -2.26 5.31 -46.49
CA GLY A 99 -1.70 6.34 -45.62
C GLY A 99 -0.96 7.42 -46.41
N LYS A 100 -0.08 7.01 -47.34
CA LYS A 100 0.60 7.95 -48.25
C LYS A 100 -0.35 8.78 -49.10
N TRP A 101 -1.42 8.18 -49.61
CA TRP A 101 -2.41 8.89 -50.43
C TRP A 101 -3.10 9.99 -49.62
N VAL A 102 -3.55 9.66 -48.41
CA VAL A 102 -4.20 10.61 -47.49
C VAL A 102 -3.24 11.71 -47.08
N ASP A 103 -2.02 11.35 -46.65
CA ASP A 103 -1.00 12.33 -46.26
C ASP A 103 -0.63 13.27 -47.42
N GLY A 104 -0.58 12.75 -48.65
CA GLY A 104 -0.34 13.55 -49.84
C GLY A 104 -1.44 14.60 -50.08
N GLN A 105 -2.70 14.21 -49.93
CA GLN A 105 -3.84 15.14 -50.05
C GLN A 105 -3.83 16.21 -48.97
N VAL A 106 -3.56 15.82 -47.72
CA VAL A 106 -3.48 16.75 -46.58
C VAL A 106 -2.29 17.71 -46.73
N SER A 107 -1.13 17.20 -47.16
CA SER A 107 0.06 18.02 -47.41
C SER A 107 -0.18 19.05 -48.51
N LEU A 108 -0.88 18.65 -49.59
CA LEU A 108 -1.28 19.58 -50.66
C LEU A 108 -2.23 20.65 -50.14
N ALA A 109 -3.22 20.29 -49.32
CA ALA A 109 -4.15 21.25 -48.71
C ALA A 109 -3.43 22.25 -47.79
N TYR A 110 -2.46 21.81 -46.98
CA TYR A 110 -1.67 22.71 -46.14
C TYR A 110 -0.72 23.60 -46.95
N PHE A 111 -0.13 23.05 -48.00
CA PHE A 111 0.69 23.82 -48.93
C PHE A 111 -0.12 24.95 -49.58
N LEU A 112 -1.34 24.66 -50.05
CA LEU A 112 -2.22 25.65 -50.68
C LEU A 112 -2.82 26.66 -49.69
N SER A 113 -3.15 26.22 -48.47
CA SER A 113 -3.78 27.10 -47.48
C SER A 113 -2.79 27.96 -46.69
N GLY A 114 -1.48 27.67 -46.75
CA GLY A 114 -0.45 28.34 -45.97
C GLY A 114 -0.54 28.12 -44.45
N LYS A 115 -1.52 27.33 -43.98
CA LYS A 115 -1.73 27.04 -42.56
C LYS A 115 -0.77 25.95 -42.11
N ARG A 116 -0.05 26.20 -41.02
CA ARG A 116 0.82 25.22 -40.34
C ARG A 116 0.23 24.86 -38.97
N PRO A 117 -0.51 23.75 -38.84
CA PRO A 117 -1.02 23.34 -37.54
C PRO A 117 0.14 23.00 -36.60
N SER A 118 0.09 23.55 -35.39
CA SER A 118 1.13 23.43 -34.36
C SER A 118 1.10 22.09 -33.59
N ALA A 119 -0.01 21.35 -33.68
CA ALA A 119 -0.21 20.07 -32.99
C ALA A 119 -0.77 19.00 -33.94
N PRO A 120 0.07 18.27 -34.70
CA PRO A 120 -0.38 17.12 -35.47
C PRO A 120 -0.81 16.00 -34.51
N HIS A 121 -2.11 15.64 -34.53
CA HIS A 121 -2.63 14.49 -33.80
C HIS A 121 -2.72 13.30 -34.74
N ALA A 122 -1.94 12.25 -34.46
CA ALA A 122 -2.03 11.01 -35.19
C ALA A 122 -2.85 9.98 -34.43
N GLN A 123 -3.77 9.34 -35.15
CA GLN A 123 -4.52 8.20 -34.63
C GLN A 123 -3.69 6.93 -34.86
N ILE A 124 -3.04 6.46 -33.80
CA ILE A 124 -2.28 5.20 -33.82
C ILE A 124 -3.25 4.07 -33.48
N SER A 125 -3.31 3.04 -34.32
CA SER A 125 -4.11 1.84 -34.07
C SER A 125 -3.34 0.84 -33.21
N ASP A 126 -4.05 0.01 -32.45
CA ASP A 126 -3.42 -1.03 -31.63
C ASP A 126 -2.73 -2.10 -32.50
N ALA A 127 -3.19 -2.29 -33.74
CA ALA A 127 -2.53 -3.15 -34.72
C ALA A 127 -1.10 -2.68 -35.02
N SER A 128 -0.84 -1.36 -35.04
CA SER A 128 0.51 -0.82 -35.19
C SER A 128 1.41 -1.17 -34.00
N CYS A 129 0.88 -1.23 -32.78
CA CYS A 129 1.63 -1.63 -31.60
C CYS A 129 1.90 -3.15 -31.58
N LEU A 130 0.91 -3.94 -31.99
CA LEU A 130 0.92 -5.40 -31.97
C LEU A 130 1.50 -6.03 -33.26
N GLN A 131 2.07 -5.22 -34.14
CA GLN A 131 2.67 -5.72 -35.38
C GLN A 131 3.87 -6.64 -35.09
N LYS A 132 4.15 -7.54 -36.04
CA LYS A 132 5.25 -8.50 -35.93
C LYS A 132 6.58 -7.78 -35.67
N GLY A 133 7.24 -8.14 -34.57
CA GLY A 133 8.53 -7.56 -34.17
C GLY A 133 8.43 -6.37 -33.21
N CYS A 134 7.22 -6.00 -32.78
CA CYS A 134 6.96 -4.98 -31.77
C CYS A 134 6.45 -5.62 -30.46
N HIS A 135 5.18 -5.43 -30.08
CA HIS A 135 4.61 -5.95 -28.83
C HIS A 135 3.77 -7.21 -29.06
N LYS A 136 3.81 -8.15 -28.10
CA LYS A 136 2.98 -9.36 -28.08
C LYS A 136 1.94 -9.24 -26.98
N ILE A 137 0.70 -9.63 -27.25
CA ILE A 137 -0.40 -9.50 -26.29
C ILE A 137 -0.27 -10.50 -25.13
N GLU A 138 0.40 -11.64 -25.36
CA GLU A 138 0.64 -12.67 -24.36
C GLU A 138 1.55 -12.15 -23.22
N ASP A 139 2.51 -11.29 -23.56
CA ASP A 139 3.45 -10.68 -22.61
C ASP A 139 2.75 -9.64 -21.70
N LEU A 140 1.52 -9.23 -22.04
CA LEU A 140 0.74 -8.19 -21.34
C LEU A 140 -0.30 -8.77 -20.36
N GLN A 141 -0.36 -10.10 -20.17
CA GLN A 141 -1.38 -10.73 -19.34
C GLN A 141 -1.13 -10.65 -17.83
N GLY A 142 0.12 -10.43 -17.41
CA GLY A 142 0.49 -10.31 -16.00
C GLY A 142 0.16 -8.94 -15.40
N ASP A 143 -0.09 -8.91 -14.09
CA ASP A 143 -0.12 -7.64 -13.34
C ASP A 143 1.33 -7.10 -13.29
N MET A 144 1.51 -5.85 -13.68
CA MET A 144 2.79 -5.16 -13.70
C MET A 144 2.83 -4.08 -12.63
N ILE A 145 4.01 -3.78 -12.12
CA ILE A 145 4.20 -2.67 -11.19
C ILE A 145 4.71 -1.46 -11.97
N TYR A 146 3.89 -0.42 -12.03
CA TYR A 146 4.29 0.91 -12.51
C TYR A 146 4.52 1.81 -11.29
N LYS A 147 5.78 2.09 -10.98
CA LYS A 147 6.20 2.76 -9.74
C LYS A 147 5.74 2.00 -8.48
N ASN A 148 4.69 2.47 -7.80
CA ASN A 148 4.08 1.79 -6.65
C ASN A 148 2.64 1.32 -6.94
N VAL A 149 2.22 1.37 -8.20
CA VAL A 149 0.88 1.00 -8.63
C VAL A 149 0.91 -0.35 -9.34
N ALA A 150 0.12 -1.29 -8.85
CA ALA A 150 -0.18 -2.52 -9.56
C ALA A 150 -1.19 -2.23 -10.69
N PHE A 151 -0.78 -2.49 -11.93
CA PHE A 151 -1.57 -2.25 -13.12
C PHE A 151 -1.73 -3.53 -13.94
N SER A 152 -2.85 -3.68 -14.63
CA SER A 152 -3.18 -4.89 -15.39
C SER A 152 -3.81 -4.53 -16.73
N HIS A 153 -3.12 -4.82 -17.84
CA HIS A 153 -3.68 -4.55 -19.18
C HIS A 153 -4.95 -5.37 -19.42
N ARG A 154 -5.00 -6.64 -18.98
CA ARG A 154 -6.18 -7.49 -19.09
C ARG A 154 -7.42 -6.91 -18.44
N LYS A 155 -7.27 -6.18 -17.32
CA LYS A 155 -8.40 -5.53 -16.65
C LYS A 155 -8.85 -4.25 -17.35
N HIS A 156 -8.03 -3.65 -18.20
CA HIS A 156 -8.33 -2.37 -18.85
C HIS A 156 -8.68 -2.50 -20.34
N LEU A 157 -8.15 -3.50 -21.04
CA LEU A 157 -8.38 -3.75 -22.47
C LEU A 157 -9.40 -4.86 -22.70
N GLY A 158 -10.09 -4.82 -23.85
CA GLY A 158 -11.00 -5.87 -24.35
C GLY A 158 -12.47 -5.78 -23.91
N GLU A 159 -12.76 -5.04 -22.82
CA GLU A 159 -14.14 -4.75 -22.39
C GLU A 159 -14.40 -3.24 -22.38
N LEU A 160 -15.66 -2.85 -22.53
CA LEU A 160 -16.05 -1.45 -22.39
C LEU A 160 -15.84 -0.96 -20.95
N ARG A 161 -15.09 0.12 -20.78
CA ARG A 161 -14.87 0.82 -19.52
C ARG A 161 -15.57 2.17 -19.59
N ARG A 162 -16.58 2.40 -18.75
CA ARG A 162 -17.41 3.62 -18.77
C ARG A 162 -17.99 3.96 -20.18
N GLY A 163 -18.35 2.94 -20.95
CA GLY A 163 -18.94 3.08 -22.29
C GLY A 163 -17.93 3.33 -23.43
N MET A 164 -16.63 3.23 -23.16
CA MET A 164 -15.56 3.33 -24.15
C MET A 164 -14.68 2.08 -24.17
N GLU A 165 -14.21 1.72 -25.35
CA GLU A 165 -13.09 0.81 -25.52
C GLU A 165 -11.79 1.61 -25.42
N LEU A 166 -10.89 1.17 -24.53
CA LEU A 166 -9.56 1.75 -24.36
C LEU A 166 -8.60 1.15 -25.38
N ARG A 167 -7.73 1.99 -25.93
CA ARG A 167 -6.67 1.62 -26.87
C ARG A 167 -5.31 1.70 -26.17
N CYS A 168 -4.28 1.10 -26.76
CA CYS A 168 -2.90 1.23 -26.26
C CYS A 168 -2.50 2.71 -26.11
N ALA A 169 -2.82 3.51 -27.14
CA ALA A 169 -2.54 4.94 -27.17
C ALA A 169 -3.45 5.79 -26.25
N SER A 170 -4.47 5.21 -25.60
CA SER A 170 -5.27 5.90 -24.57
C SER A 170 -4.47 6.12 -23.27
N CYS A 171 -3.50 5.25 -23.00
CA CYS A 171 -2.61 5.38 -21.85
C CYS A 171 -1.17 5.73 -22.28
N HIS A 172 -0.68 5.13 -23.36
CA HIS A 172 0.61 5.41 -23.97
C HIS A 172 0.49 6.60 -24.92
N ALA A 173 0.29 7.78 -24.36
CA ALA A 173 0.02 9.00 -25.11
C ALA A 173 1.23 9.96 -25.10
N GLN A 174 1.12 11.01 -25.91
CA GLN A 174 1.98 12.18 -25.80
C GLN A 174 1.09 13.37 -25.43
N LEU A 175 0.89 13.60 -24.12
CA LEU A 175 -0.07 14.59 -23.63
C LEU A 175 0.46 16.04 -23.63
N VAL A 176 1.78 16.21 -23.57
CA VAL A 176 2.47 17.52 -23.61
C VAL A 176 3.78 17.41 -24.40
N GLN A 177 4.36 18.54 -24.80
CA GLN A 177 5.72 18.58 -25.34
C GLN A 177 6.70 17.96 -24.33
N GLY A 178 7.46 16.95 -24.77
CA GLY A 178 8.62 16.45 -24.01
C GLY A 178 8.77 14.94 -23.84
N LYS A 179 7.72 14.11 -24.03
CA LYS A 179 7.86 12.64 -23.98
C LYS A 179 6.99 11.91 -24.99
N HIS A 180 7.62 11.17 -25.91
CA HIS A 180 6.94 10.47 -27.00
C HIS A 180 6.43 9.11 -26.53
N LEU A 181 5.12 8.91 -26.63
CA LEU A 181 4.42 7.64 -26.38
C LEU A 181 4.72 7.03 -24.99
N THR A 182 4.48 7.82 -23.93
CA THR A 182 4.72 7.40 -22.54
C THR A 182 3.42 7.25 -21.76
N VAL A 183 3.45 6.44 -20.71
CA VAL A 183 2.30 6.33 -19.79
C VAL A 183 2.21 7.59 -18.94
N HIS A 184 1.09 8.30 -19.02
CA HIS A 184 0.82 9.47 -18.20
C HIS A 184 -0.21 9.15 -17.11
N GLU A 185 0.16 9.42 -15.85
CA GLU A 185 -0.64 9.09 -14.66
C GLU A 185 -1.97 9.83 -14.61
N ILE A 186 -2.03 11.01 -15.23
CA ILE A 186 -3.24 11.83 -15.32
C ILE A 186 -4.43 11.07 -15.94
N ASN A 187 -4.17 10.18 -16.91
CA ASN A 187 -5.22 9.38 -17.55
C ASN A 187 -5.82 8.36 -16.56
N CYS A 188 -5.00 7.82 -15.65
CA CYS A 188 -5.48 6.98 -14.55
C CYS A 188 -6.35 7.82 -13.60
N PHE A 189 -5.88 9.01 -13.24
CA PHE A 189 -6.55 9.84 -12.25
C PHE A 189 -7.90 10.35 -12.74
N ILE A 190 -7.98 10.83 -13.99
CA ILE A 190 -9.24 11.26 -14.62
C ILE A 190 -10.25 10.10 -14.61
N CYS A 191 -9.85 8.88 -14.97
CA CYS A 191 -10.80 7.77 -14.99
C CYS A 191 -11.23 7.32 -13.58
N HIS A 192 -10.29 7.19 -12.64
CA HIS A 192 -10.52 6.57 -11.34
C HIS A 192 -11.00 7.52 -10.24
N TYR A 193 -10.82 8.84 -10.38
CA TYR A 193 -11.27 9.85 -9.41
C TYR A 193 -12.42 10.73 -9.92
N TYR A 194 -12.77 10.68 -11.21
CA TYR A 194 -13.90 11.46 -11.73
C TYR A 194 -15.26 10.82 -11.41
N LYS A 195 -15.96 11.37 -10.40
CA LYS A 195 -17.35 11.05 -9.98
C LYS A 195 -17.71 9.55 -10.08
N ALA A 196 -17.09 8.74 -9.23
CA ALA A 196 -17.33 7.29 -9.20
C ALA A 196 -18.57 6.91 -8.36
N GLY A 197 -19.73 6.67 -9.01
CA GLY A 197 -20.85 5.91 -8.43
C GLY A 197 -22.26 6.29 -8.96
N PRO A 198 -23.29 5.41 -8.81
CA PRO A 198 -24.70 5.70 -9.14
C PRO A 198 -25.31 6.82 -8.29
N LYS A 199 -24.67 7.14 -7.16
CA LYS A 199 -24.99 8.26 -6.27
C LYS A 199 -24.07 9.45 -6.57
N GLY A 200 -24.12 10.00 -7.78
CA GLY A 200 -23.28 11.13 -8.22
C GLY A 200 -23.50 12.47 -7.48
N GLU A 201 -24.06 12.45 -6.27
CA GLU A 201 -24.47 13.60 -5.46
C GLU A 201 -23.91 13.57 -4.02
N GLU A 202 -23.35 12.47 -3.52
CA GLU A 202 -22.64 12.49 -2.23
C GLU A 202 -21.15 12.78 -2.46
N GLU A 203 -20.73 13.98 -2.04
CA GLU A 203 -19.41 14.59 -2.16
C GLU A 203 -18.27 13.68 -1.68
N CYS A 204 -17.70 12.84 -2.55
CA CYS A 204 -16.44 12.17 -2.25
C CYS A 204 -15.34 12.62 -3.22
N ILE A 205 -14.65 13.68 -2.84
CA ILE A 205 -13.51 14.28 -3.56
C ILE A 205 -12.29 13.32 -3.61
N SER A 206 -12.29 12.23 -2.83
CA SER A 206 -11.18 11.28 -2.69
C SER A 206 -11.50 9.81 -3.04
N CYS A 207 -12.72 9.50 -3.52
CA CYS A 207 -13.12 8.12 -3.76
C CYS A 207 -12.58 7.58 -5.10
N ALA A 208 -11.40 6.97 -5.06
CA ALA A 208 -10.94 6.12 -6.13
C ALA A 208 -11.89 4.92 -6.30
N ILE A 209 -12.18 4.52 -7.55
CA ILE A 209 -12.83 3.23 -7.83
C ILE A 209 -11.99 2.10 -7.18
N GLY A 210 -12.52 1.45 -6.13
CA GLY A 210 -11.91 0.30 -5.46
C GLY A 210 -11.01 0.59 -4.25
N GLY A 211 -10.93 1.83 -3.75
CA GLY A 211 -10.09 2.19 -2.61
C GLY A 211 -8.58 2.24 -2.93
N CYS A 212 -7.74 2.65 -1.97
CA CYS A 212 -6.32 2.92 -2.23
C CYS A 212 -5.51 1.67 -2.61
N THR A 213 -5.82 0.53 -1.97
CA THR A 213 -5.13 -0.76 -2.14
C THR A 213 -5.51 -1.50 -3.44
N SER A 214 -6.48 -0.98 -4.20
CA SER A 214 -6.76 -1.52 -5.54
C SER A 214 -5.62 -1.24 -6.53
N CYS A 215 -4.93 -0.12 -6.30
CA CYS A 215 -3.82 0.35 -7.12
C CYS A 215 -2.50 0.28 -6.36
N HIS A 216 -2.43 0.72 -5.11
CA HIS A 216 -1.18 0.85 -4.38
C HIS A 216 -0.75 -0.44 -3.69
N VAL A 217 0.54 -0.77 -3.82
CA VAL A 217 1.20 -1.82 -3.04
C VAL A 217 1.69 -1.23 -1.73
N GLU A 218 1.48 -1.94 -0.62
CA GLU A 218 1.92 -1.47 0.69
C GLU A 218 3.46 -1.47 0.82
N PRO A 219 4.05 -0.50 1.55
CA PRO A 219 5.46 -0.51 1.87
C PRO A 219 5.88 -1.79 2.60
N LYS A 220 7.01 -2.39 2.19
CA LYS A 220 7.53 -3.63 2.81
C LYS A 220 8.24 -3.32 4.14
N GLY A 221 7.79 -3.98 5.20
CA GLY A 221 8.46 -3.98 6.50
C GLY A 221 8.15 -2.76 7.37
N ASP A 222 9.01 -2.55 8.38
CA ASP A 222 8.93 -1.40 9.27
C ASP A 222 9.61 -0.20 8.60
N ILE A 223 8.89 0.92 8.46
CA ILE A 223 9.45 2.19 8.01
C ILE A 223 9.70 3.10 9.21
N LYS A 224 10.64 4.05 9.09
CA LYS A 224 10.85 5.07 10.13
C LYS A 224 10.11 6.35 9.78
N VAL A 225 9.25 6.81 10.68
CA VAL A 225 8.59 8.12 10.63
C VAL A 225 8.99 8.90 11.88
N ASN A 226 9.78 9.98 11.73
CA ASN A 226 10.25 10.81 12.86
C ASN A 226 10.88 10.00 14.02
N GLY A 227 11.67 8.97 13.68
CA GLY A 227 12.34 8.10 14.66
C GLY A 227 11.52 6.88 15.13
N TRP A 228 10.25 6.78 14.75
CA TRP A 228 9.34 5.69 15.12
C TRP A 228 9.21 4.63 14.04
N ASN A 229 9.22 3.37 14.43
CA ASN A 229 8.96 2.25 13.53
C ASN A 229 7.45 2.13 13.27
N PHE A 230 7.06 2.21 12.01
CA PHE A 230 5.68 2.12 11.56
C PHE A 230 5.53 0.99 10.54
N ASN A 231 4.57 0.09 10.78
CA ASN A 231 4.34 -1.08 9.92
C ASN A 231 2.95 -1.02 9.31
N HIS A 232 2.86 -0.61 8.04
CA HIS A 232 1.60 -0.43 7.32
C HIS A 232 0.72 -1.69 7.31
N LYS A 233 1.31 -2.88 7.20
CA LYS A 233 0.57 -4.15 7.15
C LYS A 233 -0.32 -4.35 8.37
N LYS A 234 0.12 -3.92 9.56
CA LYS A 234 -0.68 -4.03 10.80
C LYS A 234 -1.94 -3.15 10.76
N TYR A 235 -1.83 -1.94 10.22
CA TYR A 235 -2.95 -0.99 10.14
C TYR A 235 -3.90 -1.35 9.00
N ILE A 236 -3.37 -1.79 7.85
CA ILE A 236 -4.18 -2.29 6.72
C ILE A 236 -4.97 -3.53 7.14
N ALA A 237 -4.35 -4.48 7.86
CA ALA A 237 -5.04 -5.67 8.37
C ALA A 237 -6.19 -5.34 9.35
N ARG A 238 -6.15 -4.16 9.99
CA ARG A 238 -7.23 -3.65 10.86
C ARG A 238 -8.28 -2.83 10.12
N GLY A 239 -8.12 -2.61 8.81
CA GLY A 239 -9.03 -1.78 8.03
C GLY A 239 -8.90 -0.28 8.30
N VAL A 240 -7.74 0.19 8.78
CA VAL A 240 -7.51 1.62 8.99
C VAL A 240 -7.50 2.32 7.63
N ALA A 241 -8.42 3.27 7.47
CA ALA A 241 -8.54 4.04 6.25
C ALA A 241 -7.30 4.93 6.02
N CYS A 242 -6.80 4.99 4.78
CA CYS A 242 -5.51 5.61 4.44
C CYS A 242 -5.53 7.11 4.68
N GLU A 243 -6.68 7.73 4.43
CA GLU A 243 -6.97 9.16 4.60
C GLU A 243 -6.91 9.63 6.06
N LYS A 244 -6.86 8.73 7.04
CA LYS A 244 -6.62 9.10 8.44
C LYS A 244 -5.20 9.61 8.69
N CYS A 245 -4.27 9.32 7.78
CA CYS A 245 -2.86 9.75 7.85
C CYS A 245 -2.39 10.44 6.55
N HIS A 246 -2.88 9.99 5.40
CA HIS A 246 -2.56 10.55 4.08
C HIS A 246 -3.65 11.51 3.63
N LEU A 247 -3.53 12.76 4.07
CA LEU A 247 -4.48 13.82 3.78
C LEU A 247 -4.28 14.40 2.38
N SER A 248 -5.37 14.89 1.78
CA SER A 248 -5.35 15.68 0.53
C SER A 248 -4.55 15.03 -0.60
N VAL A 249 -4.61 13.69 -0.67
CA VAL A 249 -3.88 12.91 -1.68
C VAL A 249 -4.35 13.23 -3.10
N VAL A 250 -5.58 13.70 -3.27
CA VAL A 250 -6.15 14.12 -4.54
C VAL A 250 -6.51 15.59 -4.50
N GLN A 251 -6.15 16.33 -5.54
CA GLN A 251 -6.49 17.74 -5.75
C GLN A 251 -6.99 17.96 -7.17
N GLY A 252 -8.08 18.70 -7.31
CA GLY A 252 -8.84 18.86 -8.55
C GLY A 252 -10.05 17.92 -8.62
N ASP A 253 -10.83 18.05 -9.67
CA ASP A 253 -12.11 17.34 -9.85
C ASP A 253 -12.27 16.71 -11.24
N GLY A 254 -11.33 16.97 -12.16
CA GLY A 254 -11.37 16.45 -13.53
C GLY A 254 -12.61 16.90 -14.32
N HIS A 255 -13.28 18.00 -13.97
CA HIS A 255 -14.43 18.46 -14.72
C HIS A 255 -14.08 18.86 -16.17
N VAL A 256 -15.07 18.88 -17.05
CA VAL A 256 -14.92 19.42 -18.42
C VAL A 256 -15.35 20.89 -18.37
N PRO A 257 -14.45 21.87 -18.61
CA PRO A 257 -14.80 23.28 -18.56
C PRO A 257 -15.83 23.68 -19.62
N GLU A 258 -16.62 24.70 -19.32
CA GLU A 258 -17.50 25.31 -20.31
C GLU A 258 -16.69 25.90 -21.47
N GLY A 259 -17.18 25.72 -22.70
CA GLY A 259 -16.49 26.16 -23.91
C GLY A 259 -15.37 25.24 -24.40
N LYS A 260 -15.01 24.16 -23.68
CA LYS A 260 -13.95 23.23 -24.10
C LYS A 260 -14.20 22.59 -25.48
N CYS A 261 -15.48 22.38 -25.81
CA CYS A 261 -15.89 21.84 -27.11
C CYS A 261 -15.59 22.78 -28.29
N LEU A 262 -15.52 24.10 -28.04
CA LEU A 262 -15.30 25.13 -29.06
C LEU A 262 -13.86 25.14 -29.61
N GLU A 263 -12.94 24.44 -28.95
CA GLU A 263 -11.57 24.29 -29.42
C GLU A 263 -11.48 23.46 -30.72
N CYS A 264 -12.50 22.63 -30.99
CA CYS A 264 -12.55 21.76 -32.18
C CYS A 264 -13.85 21.87 -32.98
N HIS A 265 -14.98 22.10 -32.31
CA HIS A 265 -16.29 22.19 -32.96
C HIS A 265 -16.71 23.66 -33.14
N ASN A 266 -17.20 23.99 -34.31
CA ASN A 266 -17.74 25.33 -34.61
C ASN A 266 -19.21 25.29 -35.08
N GLU A 267 -19.82 24.11 -35.13
CA GLU A 267 -21.20 23.92 -35.57
C GLU A 267 -22.20 24.13 -34.41
N PRO A 268 -23.13 25.12 -34.52
CA PRO A 268 -24.07 25.44 -33.43
C PRO A 268 -24.94 24.27 -32.96
N VAL A 269 -25.28 23.34 -33.86
CA VAL A 269 -26.09 22.14 -33.55
C VAL A 269 -25.32 21.18 -32.63
N LEU A 270 -24.01 21.02 -32.84
CA LEU A 270 -23.17 20.18 -31.98
C LEU A 270 -22.94 20.80 -30.61
N LEU A 271 -22.99 22.12 -30.50
CA LEU A 271 -22.74 22.86 -29.26
C LEU A 271 -24.01 23.07 -28.42
N SER A 272 -25.19 23.09 -29.04
CA SER A 272 -26.49 23.28 -28.36
C SER A 272 -27.18 21.97 -27.98
N THR A 273 -26.79 20.85 -28.58
CA THR A 273 -27.35 19.52 -28.28
C THR A 273 -26.73 18.93 -27.02
N LYS A 274 -27.55 18.40 -26.10
CA LYS A 274 -27.08 17.64 -24.94
C LYS A 274 -26.79 16.19 -25.34
N TYR A 275 -25.60 15.70 -25.02
CA TYR A 275 -25.19 14.32 -25.28
C TYR A 275 -24.86 13.58 -23.97
N THR A 276 -24.95 12.25 -24.00
CA THR A 276 -24.55 11.41 -22.87
C THR A 276 -23.03 11.26 -22.81
N SER A 277 -22.47 11.06 -21.61
CA SER A 277 -21.03 10.82 -21.43
C SER A 277 -20.55 9.60 -22.20
N GLN A 278 -21.35 8.53 -22.28
CA GLN A 278 -21.00 7.30 -23.01
C GLN A 278 -20.86 7.56 -24.51
N LEU A 279 -21.78 8.33 -25.10
CA LEU A 279 -21.71 8.68 -26.52
C LEU A 279 -20.50 9.56 -26.81
N MET A 280 -20.22 10.52 -25.93
CA MET A 280 -19.05 11.39 -26.03
C MET A 280 -17.75 10.58 -25.98
N HIS A 281 -17.58 9.68 -25.02
CA HIS A 281 -16.39 8.84 -24.93
C HIS A 281 -16.28 7.87 -26.11
N LYS A 282 -17.37 7.26 -26.56
CA LYS A 282 -17.34 6.39 -27.74
C LYS A 282 -16.84 7.15 -28.97
N LYS A 283 -17.41 8.32 -29.26
CA LYS A 283 -17.03 9.09 -30.44
C LYS A 283 -15.63 9.66 -30.34
N HIS A 284 -15.25 10.23 -29.21
CA HIS A 284 -13.96 10.93 -29.10
C HIS A 284 -12.84 10.00 -28.71
N VAL A 285 -13.00 9.16 -27.68
CA VAL A 285 -11.94 8.29 -27.17
C VAL A 285 -11.84 7.01 -28.00
N THR A 286 -12.95 6.29 -28.19
CA THR A 286 -12.93 4.99 -28.88
C THR A 286 -12.78 5.13 -30.39
N ASP A 287 -13.60 5.93 -31.07
CA ASP A 287 -13.59 6.01 -32.53
C ASP A 287 -12.40 6.83 -33.05
N HIS A 288 -12.06 7.96 -32.41
CA HIS A 288 -11.10 8.96 -32.92
C HIS A 288 -9.87 9.22 -32.04
N LYS A 289 -9.69 8.49 -30.92
CA LYS A 289 -8.50 8.56 -30.05
C LYS A 289 -8.18 9.98 -29.54
N ILE A 290 -9.15 10.72 -29.04
CA ILE A 290 -8.93 11.99 -28.35
C ILE A 290 -8.48 11.72 -26.91
N GLU A 291 -7.44 12.44 -26.47
CA GLU A 291 -6.84 12.28 -25.15
C GLU A 291 -7.77 12.80 -24.04
N CYS A 292 -7.77 12.14 -22.88
CA CYS A 292 -8.65 12.52 -21.77
C CYS A 292 -8.42 13.98 -21.32
N SER A 293 -7.15 14.41 -21.25
CA SER A 293 -6.77 15.77 -20.85
C SER A 293 -7.12 16.85 -21.88
N SER A 294 -7.52 16.47 -23.10
CA SER A 294 -8.05 17.41 -24.08
C SER A 294 -9.46 17.87 -23.72
N CYS A 295 -10.16 17.18 -22.82
CA CYS A 295 -11.49 17.58 -22.36
C CYS A 295 -11.52 17.83 -20.84
N HIS A 296 -10.87 16.99 -20.05
CA HIS A 296 -10.90 17.06 -18.59
C HIS A 296 -9.80 17.94 -18.00
N THR A 297 -10.11 18.68 -16.94
CA THR A 297 -9.12 19.40 -16.15
C THR A 297 -8.11 18.45 -15.49
N PRO A 298 -6.87 18.89 -15.25
CA PRO A 298 -5.87 18.04 -14.62
C PRO A 298 -6.21 17.76 -13.14
N LEU A 299 -6.06 16.49 -12.75
CA LEU A 299 -6.09 16.00 -11.36
C LEU A 299 -4.65 15.75 -10.88
N ARG A 300 -4.32 16.21 -9.67
CA ARG A 300 -3.08 15.80 -9.00
C ARG A 300 -3.41 14.72 -7.99
N HIS A 301 -2.67 13.62 -8.03
CA HIS A 301 -2.74 12.55 -7.03
C HIS A 301 -1.35 12.20 -6.54
N GLU A 302 -1.03 12.62 -5.31
CA GLU A 302 0.26 12.41 -4.70
C GLU A 302 0.14 12.32 -3.17
N ILE A 303 0.90 11.41 -2.56
CA ILE A 303 1.17 11.48 -1.12
C ILE A 303 2.26 12.53 -0.97
N GLY A 304 1.88 13.77 -0.61
CA GLY A 304 2.84 14.83 -0.36
C GLY A 304 3.89 14.46 0.69
N GLN A 305 5.02 15.18 0.74
CA GLN A 305 5.93 15.06 1.88
C GLN A 305 5.14 15.32 3.16
N ILE A 306 5.30 14.44 4.16
CA ILE A 306 4.78 14.64 5.53
C ILE A 306 5.10 16.10 5.90
N PRO A 307 4.09 16.99 5.99
CA PRO A 307 4.36 18.41 6.13
C PRO A 307 5.16 18.64 7.41
N THR A 308 6.42 19.04 7.28
CA THR A 308 7.26 19.41 8.41
C THR A 308 6.64 20.63 9.09
N LEU A 309 6.11 20.43 10.31
CA LEU A 309 5.77 21.37 11.40
C LEU A 309 5.01 22.69 11.13
N THR A 310 4.92 23.23 9.91
CA THR A 310 4.51 24.63 9.70
C THR A 310 3.22 24.83 8.90
N HIS A 311 2.76 23.87 8.11
CA HIS A 311 1.59 24.08 7.24
C HIS A 311 0.67 22.85 7.17
N VAL A 312 -0.18 22.70 8.18
CA VAL A 312 -1.48 22.05 8.00
C VAL A 312 -2.51 23.11 8.32
N SER A 313 -3.04 23.76 7.28
CA SER A 313 -4.41 24.24 7.38
C SER A 313 -5.25 22.97 7.43
N SER A 314 -5.81 22.64 8.59
CA SER A 314 -6.87 21.64 8.65
C SER A 314 -8.00 22.10 7.70
N PHE A 315 -8.79 21.18 7.15
CA PHE A 315 -9.99 21.58 6.39
C PHE A 315 -10.89 22.52 7.21
N CYS A 316 -10.82 22.43 8.54
CA CYS A 316 -11.52 23.30 9.47
C CYS A 316 -11.10 24.77 9.35
N ASP A 317 -9.81 25.06 9.08
CA ASP A 317 -9.30 26.43 8.90
C ASP A 317 -9.84 27.12 7.63
N ARG A 318 -10.47 26.35 6.73
CA ARG A 318 -11.13 26.88 5.53
C ARG A 318 -12.52 27.44 5.82
N CYS A 319 -13.16 26.99 6.91
CA CYS A 319 -14.53 27.38 7.28
C CYS A 319 -14.62 28.08 8.65
N HIS A 320 -13.71 27.81 9.59
CA HIS A 320 -13.63 28.47 10.90
C HIS A 320 -12.32 29.26 11.05
N SER A 321 -12.36 30.36 11.80
CA SER A 321 -11.19 31.23 11.99
C SER A 321 -10.08 30.48 12.74
N LYS A 322 -8.82 30.79 12.38
CA LYS A 322 -7.61 30.28 13.04
C LYS A 322 -7.65 30.39 14.57
N GLU A 323 -8.40 31.36 15.08
CA GLU A 323 -8.55 31.72 16.48
C GLU A 323 -9.34 30.70 17.31
N MET A 324 -10.22 29.88 16.70
CA MET A 324 -11.11 28.99 17.45
C MET A 324 -10.42 27.76 18.06
N HIS A 325 -9.27 27.32 17.52
CA HIS A 325 -8.60 26.07 17.92
C HIS A 325 -7.13 26.21 18.35
N PHE A 326 -6.63 27.43 18.65
CA PHE A 326 -5.21 27.62 19.04
C PHE A 326 -4.76 26.72 20.19
N GLY A 327 -5.56 26.64 21.26
CA GLY A 327 -5.25 25.81 22.43
C GLY A 327 -4.98 24.35 22.05
N PRO A 328 -5.99 23.59 21.59
CA PRO A 328 -5.81 22.19 21.19
C PRO A 328 -4.71 21.97 20.16
N ARG A 329 -4.59 22.85 19.16
CA ARG A 329 -3.60 22.70 18.08
C ARG A 329 -2.17 22.82 18.59
N ASP A 330 -1.85 23.90 19.31
CA ASP A 330 -0.50 24.14 19.80
C ASP A 330 -0.13 23.14 20.90
N PHE A 331 -1.13 22.68 21.66
CA PHE A 331 -0.98 21.60 22.63
C PHE A 331 -0.70 20.24 21.97
N TYR A 332 -1.39 19.91 20.87
CA TYR A 332 -1.15 18.70 20.08
C TYR A 332 0.26 18.69 19.47
N ARG A 333 0.73 19.86 19.01
CA ARG A 333 2.12 20.11 18.59
C ARG A 333 3.12 20.08 19.73
N GLY A 334 2.66 20.24 20.97
CA GLY A 334 3.49 20.22 22.16
C GLY A 334 4.38 21.45 22.30
N THR A 335 3.93 22.62 21.82
CA THR A 335 4.68 23.88 21.84
C THR A 335 3.94 24.94 22.67
N GLY A 336 4.65 25.82 23.39
CA GLY A 336 4.04 26.97 24.11
C GLY A 336 4.06 26.92 25.64
N GLY A 337 4.76 25.96 26.22
CA GLY A 337 4.98 25.83 27.66
C GLY A 337 6.14 26.67 28.16
N ILE A 338 6.04 27.22 29.37
CA ILE A 338 7.12 28.01 29.98
C ILE A 338 8.01 27.11 30.83
N GLY A 339 9.30 27.07 30.47
CA GLY A 339 10.32 26.29 31.16
C GLY A 339 10.14 24.78 30.99
N VAL A 340 9.45 24.35 29.92
CA VAL A 340 9.29 22.96 29.52
C VAL A 340 9.66 22.86 28.05
N PRO A 341 10.59 21.97 27.65
CA PRO A 341 10.94 21.77 26.24
C PRO A 341 9.75 21.31 25.41
N ASP A 342 9.73 21.70 24.14
CA ASP A 342 8.72 21.26 23.18
C ASP A 342 8.67 19.73 23.10
N SER A 343 7.47 19.19 23.11
CA SER A 343 7.23 17.74 23.22
C SER A 343 5.98 17.36 22.42
N PRO A 344 6.06 17.24 21.09
CA PRO A 344 4.92 16.91 20.25
C PRO A 344 4.28 15.58 20.62
N SER A 345 2.97 15.48 20.44
CA SER A 345 2.27 14.22 20.67
C SER A 345 2.71 13.17 19.63
N LEU A 346 2.70 11.89 20.00
CA LEU A 346 3.08 10.84 19.06
C LEU A 346 2.13 10.76 17.86
N MET A 347 0.84 10.99 18.10
CA MET A 347 -0.17 11.02 17.05
C MET A 347 0.09 12.17 16.08
N PHE A 348 0.52 13.34 16.58
CA PHE A 348 0.93 14.47 15.76
C PHE A 348 2.16 14.13 14.91
N THR A 349 3.19 13.51 15.52
CA THR A 349 4.41 13.10 14.78
C THR A 349 4.16 12.02 13.72
N ALA A 350 3.04 11.30 13.83
CA ALA A 350 2.57 10.28 12.90
C ALA A 350 1.52 10.81 11.91
N ASN A 351 1.32 12.13 11.83
CA ASN A 351 0.35 12.80 10.96
C ASN A 351 -1.11 12.36 11.14
N VAL A 352 -1.50 11.98 12.36
CA VAL A 352 -2.92 11.73 12.67
C VAL A 352 -3.63 13.08 12.76
N ASP A 353 -4.63 13.28 11.91
CA ASP A 353 -5.42 14.52 11.86
C ASP A 353 -6.51 14.57 12.94
N CYS A 354 -7.04 15.77 13.22
CA CYS A 354 -8.15 15.99 14.14
C CYS A 354 -9.35 15.10 13.80
N ILE A 355 -9.71 14.99 12.51
CA ILE A 355 -10.87 14.22 12.04
C ILE A 355 -10.75 12.71 12.27
N ALA A 356 -9.52 12.21 12.50
CA ALA A 356 -9.31 10.79 12.78
C ALA A 356 -9.92 10.40 14.14
N CYS A 357 -9.98 11.35 15.08
CA CYS A 357 -10.55 11.18 16.42
C CYS A 357 -11.92 11.87 16.58
N HIS A 358 -12.11 13.00 15.89
CA HIS A 358 -13.33 13.79 15.92
C HIS A 358 -14.20 13.48 14.68
N ARG A 359 -15.31 12.77 14.86
CA ARG A 359 -16.25 12.45 13.77
C ARG A 359 -17.51 13.31 13.84
N LYS A 360 -18.14 13.56 12.68
CA LYS A 360 -19.56 13.92 12.60
C LYS A 360 -20.36 12.78 13.21
N ALA A 361 -21.16 13.05 14.25
CA ALA A 361 -22.24 12.14 14.63
C ALA A 361 -23.24 12.06 13.45
N GLU A 362 -23.82 10.87 13.23
CA GLU A 362 -24.87 10.70 12.22
C GLU A 362 -25.98 11.74 12.40
N GLU A 363 -26.44 12.23 11.25
CA GLU A 363 -27.45 13.26 11.08
C GLU A 363 -28.72 12.94 11.87
N SER A 364 -28.95 13.64 12.99
CA SER A 364 -30.34 13.88 13.36
C SER A 364 -30.91 14.86 12.33
N GLN A 365 -31.99 14.50 11.64
CA GLN A 365 -32.69 15.42 10.71
C GLN A 365 -33.10 16.76 11.37
N ALA A 366 -33.13 16.83 12.71
CA ALA A 366 -33.32 18.06 13.47
C ALA A 366 -32.11 19.03 13.48
N ALA A 367 -30.91 18.59 13.06
CA ALA A 367 -29.70 19.40 13.03
C ALA A 367 -29.56 20.23 11.73
N LEU A 368 -30.39 19.97 10.71
CA LEU A 368 -30.43 20.77 9.47
C LEU A 368 -30.83 22.24 9.69
N HIS A 369 -31.37 22.58 10.87
CA HIS A 369 -31.80 23.95 11.20
C HIS A 369 -31.15 24.53 12.47
N THR A 370 -30.15 23.87 13.05
CA THR A 370 -29.38 24.46 14.17
C THR A 370 -27.90 24.44 13.87
N THR A 371 -27.25 25.60 13.92
CA THR A 371 -25.81 25.83 13.70
C THR A 371 -24.91 25.19 14.78
N ARG A 372 -25.42 24.25 15.58
CA ARG A 372 -24.65 23.55 16.60
C ARG A 372 -24.03 22.28 16.03
N PHE A 373 -22.85 22.46 15.45
CA PHE A 373 -21.91 21.39 15.17
C PHE A 373 -21.44 20.76 16.50
N ALA A 374 -21.78 19.50 16.73
CA ALA A 374 -21.26 18.74 17.86
C ALA A 374 -20.29 17.67 17.35
N GLU A 375 -19.01 18.02 17.26
CA GLU A 375 -17.95 17.01 17.18
C GLU A 375 -17.85 16.31 18.54
N ARG A 376 -18.11 15.01 18.58
CA ARG A 376 -17.90 14.20 19.79
C ARG A 376 -16.75 13.24 19.53
N VAL A 377 -15.76 13.27 20.40
CA VAL A 377 -14.76 12.21 20.46
C VAL A 377 -15.47 10.95 20.92
N ILE A 378 -15.48 9.95 20.04
CA ILE A 378 -15.98 8.60 20.32
C ILE A 378 -14.79 7.77 20.80
N ASN A 379 -14.94 7.06 21.92
CA ASN A 379 -13.88 6.19 22.46
C ASN A 379 -13.49 5.12 21.43
N GLU A 380 -14.45 4.74 20.60
CA GLU A 380 -14.36 3.80 19.49
C GLU A 380 -13.37 4.25 18.41
N ALA A 381 -13.11 5.56 18.24
CA ALA A 381 -12.12 6.04 17.27
C ALA A 381 -10.69 5.58 17.60
N CYS A 382 -10.38 5.35 18.89
CA CYS A 382 -9.10 4.79 19.31
C CYS A 382 -8.95 3.33 18.86
N VAL A 383 -10.05 2.56 18.88
CA VAL A 383 -10.09 1.13 18.56
C VAL A 383 -9.75 0.88 17.09
N ASP A 384 -10.19 1.75 16.19
CA ASP A 384 -9.90 1.62 14.76
C ASP A 384 -8.40 1.46 14.48
N CYS A 385 -7.57 2.25 15.15
CA CYS A 385 -6.12 2.26 14.92
C CYS A 385 -5.37 1.31 15.85
N HIS A 386 -5.78 1.22 17.12
CA HIS A 386 -5.04 0.52 18.16
C HIS A 386 -5.56 -0.89 18.48
N GLY A 387 -6.83 -1.18 18.17
CA GLY A 387 -7.50 -2.45 18.46
C GLY A 387 -8.27 -2.45 19.79
N GLU A 388 -8.86 -3.60 20.12
CA GLU A 388 -9.72 -3.80 21.27
C GLU A 388 -9.02 -3.53 22.62
N GLY A 389 -9.67 -2.77 23.50
CA GLY A 389 -9.14 -2.35 24.80
C GLY A 389 -8.59 -0.93 24.86
N PHE A 390 -8.53 -0.21 23.73
CA PHE A 390 -8.10 1.19 23.68
C PHE A 390 -9.24 2.20 23.83
N ASP A 391 -10.49 1.74 23.82
CA ASP A 391 -11.70 2.50 24.12
C ASP A 391 -11.70 3.06 25.56
N ASP A 392 -11.11 2.33 26.50
CA ASP A 392 -10.98 2.78 27.90
C ASP A 392 -9.83 3.78 28.11
N THR A 393 -8.85 3.83 27.20
CA THR A 393 -7.65 4.65 27.36
C THR A 393 -7.99 6.13 27.50
N LEU A 394 -8.88 6.66 26.65
CA LEU A 394 -9.31 8.05 26.71
C LEU A 394 -10.02 8.38 28.03
N LYS A 395 -10.84 7.45 28.53
CA LYS A 395 -11.53 7.60 29.81
C LYS A 395 -10.52 7.71 30.96
N GLN A 396 -9.49 6.86 30.96
CA GLN A 396 -8.45 6.90 31.99
C GLN A 396 -7.59 8.15 31.91
N TRP A 397 -7.23 8.61 30.71
CA TRP A 397 -6.53 9.89 30.55
C TRP A 397 -7.31 11.04 31.15
N LYS A 398 -8.62 11.12 30.88
CA LYS A 398 -9.49 12.13 31.48
C LYS A 398 -9.49 12.07 33.01
N THR A 399 -9.59 10.88 33.60
CA THR A 399 -9.54 10.71 35.06
C THR A 399 -8.20 11.13 35.66
N LEU A 400 -7.09 10.72 35.06
CA LEU A 400 -5.74 11.05 35.54
C LEU A 400 -5.46 12.55 35.42
N LEU A 401 -5.82 13.15 34.28
CA LEU A 401 -5.68 14.59 34.05
C LEU A 401 -6.55 15.38 35.01
N PHE A 402 -7.81 15.01 35.19
CA PHE A 402 -8.71 15.69 36.13
C PHE A 402 -8.13 15.74 37.55
N LYS A 403 -7.58 14.61 38.03
CA LYS A 403 -6.92 14.57 39.34
C LYS A 403 -5.71 15.51 39.40
N ALA A 404 -4.82 15.42 38.41
CA ALA A 404 -3.60 16.23 38.38
C ALA A 404 -3.88 17.74 38.22
N GLU A 405 -4.85 18.09 37.37
CA GLU A 405 -5.32 19.46 37.20
C GLU A 405 -5.89 20.01 38.51
N ASN A 406 -6.72 19.24 39.22
CA ASN A 406 -7.28 19.67 40.50
C ASN A 406 -6.21 19.86 41.58
N GLU A 407 -5.26 18.93 41.71
CA GLU A 407 -4.14 19.05 42.65
C GLU A 407 -3.27 20.28 42.35
N THR A 408 -2.93 20.51 41.08
CA THR A 408 -2.17 21.70 40.66
C THR A 408 -2.94 23.00 40.93
N ASN A 409 -4.25 23.01 40.67
CA ASN A 409 -5.09 24.19 40.94
C ASN A 409 -5.09 24.55 42.43
N GLN A 410 -5.24 23.55 43.31
CA GLN A 410 -5.20 23.74 44.76
C GLN A 410 -3.84 24.30 45.21
N ARG A 411 -2.74 23.77 44.67
CA ARG A 411 -1.38 24.28 44.96
C ARG A 411 -1.21 25.73 44.54
N ILE A 412 -1.61 26.08 43.31
CA ILE A 412 -1.54 27.46 42.79
C ILE A 412 -2.38 28.40 43.65
N PHE A 413 -3.59 27.99 44.05
CA PHE A 413 -4.47 28.79 44.90
C PHE A 413 -3.88 29.02 46.29
N ASN A 414 -3.34 27.98 46.92
CA ASN A 414 -2.72 28.08 48.24
C ASN A 414 -1.49 28.99 48.21
N VAL A 415 -0.61 28.82 47.23
CA VAL A 415 0.58 29.67 47.07
C VAL A 415 0.21 31.11 46.76
N GLN A 416 -0.88 31.37 46.02
CA GLN A 416 -1.36 32.75 45.81
C GLN A 416 -1.78 33.41 47.13
N LYS A 417 -2.48 32.68 48.02
CA LYS A 417 -2.84 33.23 49.34
C LYS A 417 -1.60 33.59 50.16
N VAL A 418 -0.65 32.66 50.25
CA VAL A 418 0.61 32.87 50.98
C VAL A 418 1.40 34.05 50.41
N LEU A 419 1.46 34.17 49.08
CA LEU A 419 2.15 35.28 48.42
C LEU A 419 1.47 36.64 48.66
N ASN A 420 0.14 36.67 48.70
CA ASN A 420 -0.61 37.89 49.01
C ASN A 420 -0.40 38.35 50.47
N GLU A 421 -0.30 37.40 51.40
CA GLU A 421 0.02 37.69 52.81
C GLU A 421 1.46 38.22 52.94
N PHE A 422 2.40 37.57 52.27
CA PHE A 422 3.80 38.04 52.21
C PHE A 422 3.92 39.45 51.62
N GLN A 423 3.12 39.81 50.61
CA GLN A 423 3.09 41.16 50.06
C GLN A 423 2.68 42.20 51.11
N LYS A 424 1.70 41.86 51.96
CA LYS A 424 1.21 42.75 53.03
C LYS A 424 2.26 42.96 54.11
N THR A 425 3.03 41.92 54.45
CA THR A 425 4.04 41.98 55.53
C THR A 425 5.38 42.53 55.08
N SER A 426 5.82 42.23 53.86
CA SER A 426 7.19 42.46 53.38
C SER A 426 7.27 43.39 52.17
N GLY A 427 6.12 43.88 51.66
CA GLY A 427 6.03 44.82 50.55
C GLY A 427 6.38 44.23 49.17
N GLY A 428 6.39 45.09 48.15
CA GLY A 428 6.65 44.73 46.74
C GLY A 428 8.12 44.58 46.35
N GLY A 429 8.97 44.11 47.26
CA GLY A 429 10.42 43.99 47.05
C GLY A 429 10.84 42.96 45.99
N ALA A 430 12.14 42.86 45.74
CA ALA A 430 12.69 41.92 44.75
C ALA A 430 12.29 40.44 44.98
N PRO A 431 12.24 39.90 46.22
CA PRO A 431 11.76 38.53 46.48
C PRO A 431 10.30 38.33 46.06
N PHE A 432 9.42 39.30 46.37
CA PHE A 432 8.02 39.27 45.96
C PHE A 432 7.87 39.26 44.44
N LYS A 433 8.57 40.15 43.72
CA LYS A 433 8.52 40.19 42.25
C LYS A 433 8.97 38.87 41.62
N LYS A 434 10.03 38.25 42.16
CA LYS A 434 10.52 36.94 41.71
C LYS A 434 9.50 35.82 41.97
N ALA A 435 8.91 35.79 43.17
CA ALA A 435 7.86 34.84 43.53
C ALA A 435 6.60 35.01 42.66
N GLN A 436 6.17 36.25 42.41
CA GLN A 436 5.04 36.57 41.55
C GLN A 436 5.27 36.13 40.10
N SER A 437 6.49 36.32 39.56
CA SER A 437 6.85 35.84 38.22
C SER A 437 6.71 34.32 38.13
N LEU A 438 7.29 33.57 39.09
CA LEU A 438 7.20 32.11 39.10
C LEU A 438 5.75 31.60 39.22
N LEU A 439 4.93 32.27 40.01
CA LEU A 439 3.51 31.94 40.14
C LEU A 439 2.74 32.22 38.85
N ASN A 440 3.05 33.32 38.14
CA ASN A 440 2.46 33.64 36.84
C ASN A 440 2.84 32.59 35.78
N GLU A 441 4.10 32.15 35.75
CA GLU A 441 4.53 31.07 34.85
C GLU A 441 3.85 29.73 35.19
N ALA A 442 3.64 29.43 36.48
CA ALA A 442 2.88 28.25 36.90
C ALA A 442 1.42 28.31 36.42
N ARG A 443 0.77 29.48 36.57
CA ARG A 443 -0.58 29.74 36.07
C ARG A 443 -0.66 29.62 34.55
N HIS A 444 0.32 30.13 33.81
CA HIS A 444 0.38 29.99 32.36
C HIS A 444 0.36 28.53 31.95
N ASN A 445 1.27 27.71 32.51
CA ASN A 445 1.34 26.29 32.18
C ASN A 445 0.05 25.55 32.55
N TYR A 446 -0.54 25.82 33.72
CA TYR A 446 -1.82 25.23 34.13
C TYR A 446 -2.97 25.62 33.18
N SER A 447 -3.13 26.92 32.90
CA SER A 447 -4.15 27.43 31.98
C SER A 447 -3.98 26.86 30.56
N PHE A 448 -2.72 26.69 30.11
CA PHE A 448 -2.45 26.12 28.81
C PHE A 448 -2.90 24.65 28.70
N VAL A 449 -2.77 23.86 29.76
CA VAL A 449 -3.32 22.48 29.81
C VAL A 449 -4.84 22.48 29.70
N LEU A 450 -5.52 23.41 30.39
CA LEU A 450 -6.99 23.51 30.34
C LEU A 450 -7.51 23.97 28.98
N LEU A 451 -6.85 24.96 28.37
CA LEU A 451 -7.17 25.47 27.03
C LEU A 451 -6.88 24.41 25.96
N GLY A 452 -5.73 23.74 26.10
CA GLY A 452 -5.27 22.69 25.20
C GLY A 452 -6.07 21.39 25.31
N LYS A 453 -6.83 21.19 26.38
CA LYS A 453 -7.46 19.90 26.77
C LYS A 453 -6.40 18.80 26.81
N GLY A 454 -5.85 18.52 27.99
CA GLY A 454 -4.69 17.64 28.19
C GLY A 454 -4.67 16.31 27.41
N VAL A 455 -5.83 15.76 27.04
CA VAL A 455 -5.98 14.55 26.21
C VAL A 455 -5.34 14.66 24.82
N HIS A 456 -5.21 15.85 24.23
CA HIS A 456 -4.53 16.00 22.95
C HIS A 456 -3.03 15.69 23.06
N ASN A 457 -2.43 15.90 24.23
CA ASN A 457 -1.03 15.57 24.47
C ASN A 457 -0.79 15.28 25.96
N VAL A 458 -1.19 14.08 26.39
CA VAL A 458 -1.17 13.69 27.81
C VAL A 458 0.23 13.78 28.41
N GLU A 459 1.27 13.42 27.64
CA GLU A 459 2.65 13.52 28.10
C GLU A 459 3.09 14.95 28.38
N TYR A 460 2.78 15.84 27.45
CA TYR A 460 3.10 17.23 27.62
C TYR A 460 2.28 17.88 28.74
N ALA A 461 1.01 17.50 28.91
CA ALA A 461 0.16 17.93 30.02
C ALA A 461 0.81 17.66 31.38
N PHE A 462 1.25 16.42 31.63
CA PHE A 462 1.91 16.09 32.90
C PHE A 462 3.27 16.80 33.07
N LYS A 463 4.05 16.99 32.01
CA LYS A 463 5.29 17.80 32.06
C LYS A 463 4.99 19.24 32.49
N LEU A 464 3.95 19.86 31.93
CA LEU A 464 3.51 21.21 32.25
C LEU A 464 2.99 21.34 33.68
N LEU A 465 2.15 20.39 34.12
CA LEU A 465 1.60 20.38 35.49
C LEU A 465 2.69 20.14 36.53
N ASN A 466 3.63 19.22 36.29
CA ASN A 466 4.80 19.02 37.16
C ASN A 466 5.66 20.30 37.22
N ALA A 467 5.89 20.95 36.08
CA ALA A 467 6.64 22.21 36.04
C ALA A 467 5.91 23.36 36.77
N ALA A 468 4.58 23.42 36.70
CA ALA A 468 3.78 24.36 37.46
C ALA A 468 3.90 24.09 38.97
N ASN A 469 3.74 22.84 39.40
CA ASN A 469 3.88 22.46 40.80
C ASN A 469 5.28 22.76 41.34
N ASN A 470 6.35 22.43 40.60
CA ASN A 470 7.72 22.76 41.00
C ASN A 470 7.96 24.27 41.12
N LYS A 471 7.30 25.09 40.29
CA LYS A 471 7.35 26.55 40.44
C LYS A 471 6.63 27.00 41.71
N THR A 472 5.49 26.41 42.07
CA THR A 472 4.79 26.72 43.34
C THR A 472 5.65 26.40 44.56
N GLU A 473 6.39 25.29 44.54
CA GLU A 473 7.33 24.88 45.59
C GLU A 473 8.50 25.87 45.72
N ARG A 474 9.03 26.36 44.59
CA ARG A 474 10.06 27.40 44.56
C ARG A 474 9.56 28.75 45.08
N VAL A 475 8.28 29.07 44.89
CA VAL A 475 7.69 30.29 45.47
C VAL A 475 7.66 30.18 46.99
N LEU A 476 7.23 29.05 47.54
CA LEU A 476 7.23 28.83 48.99
C LEU A 476 8.65 28.95 49.58
N ALA A 477 9.66 28.40 48.92
CA ALA A 477 11.07 28.53 49.32
C ALA A 477 11.63 29.96 49.31
N ILE A 478 11.02 30.86 48.52
CA ILE A 478 11.40 32.29 48.49
C ILE A 478 10.74 33.04 49.65
N ILE A 479 9.53 32.65 50.02
CA ILE A 479 8.73 33.28 51.07
C ILE A 479 9.20 32.82 52.45
N ASP A 480 9.46 31.53 52.60
CA ASP A 480 9.92 30.88 53.82
C ASP A 480 11.28 30.21 53.57
N LYS A 481 12.30 30.67 54.30
CA LYS A 481 13.68 30.16 54.16
C LYS A 481 13.87 28.77 54.78
N ASP A 482 13.00 28.39 55.71
CA ASP A 482 13.05 27.08 56.38
C ASP A 482 12.25 26.03 55.59
N TYR A 483 11.54 26.44 54.54
CA TYR A 483 10.80 25.56 53.66
C TYR A 483 11.72 24.76 52.73
N THR A 484 11.57 23.44 52.76
CA THR A 484 12.27 22.53 51.83
C THR A 484 11.36 22.18 50.64
N PRO A 485 11.69 22.61 49.40
CA PRO A 485 10.88 22.32 48.23
C PRO A 485 10.75 20.82 47.94
N GLN A 486 9.54 20.36 47.67
CA GLN A 486 9.29 19.00 47.22
C GLN A 486 9.31 18.94 45.69
N GLU A 487 10.02 17.97 45.13
CA GLU A 487 10.01 17.76 43.69
C GLU A 487 8.74 17.01 43.26
N SER A 488 7.89 17.68 42.48
CA SER A 488 6.73 17.07 41.84
C SER A 488 7.17 16.27 40.62
N LYS A 489 7.20 14.94 40.75
CA LYS A 489 7.48 13.99 39.66
C LYS A 489 6.35 12.99 39.51
N THR A 490 5.30 13.38 38.80
CA THR A 490 4.33 12.40 38.29
C THR A 490 5.03 11.57 37.21
N ARG A 491 5.44 10.33 37.53
CA ARG A 491 6.06 9.41 36.57
C ARG A 491 4.97 8.71 35.77
N MET A 492 5.01 8.91 34.47
CA MET A 492 4.13 8.21 33.55
C MET A 492 4.77 6.87 33.16
N THR A 493 4.00 5.79 33.28
CA THR A 493 4.40 4.42 32.92
C THR A 493 3.68 3.98 31.64
N CYS A 494 4.17 2.89 31.03
CA CYS A 494 3.52 2.30 29.86
C CYS A 494 2.05 1.94 30.11
N THR A 495 1.69 1.50 31.33
CA THR A 495 0.34 1.07 31.69
C THR A 495 -0.58 2.23 32.06
N THR A 496 -0.05 3.30 32.64
CA THR A 496 -0.84 4.52 32.93
C THR A 496 -1.13 5.36 31.70
N LEU A 497 -0.37 5.17 30.61
CA LEU A 497 -0.51 5.97 29.39
C LEU A 497 -1.13 5.26 28.22
N CYS A 498 -0.71 4.03 27.91
CA CYS A 498 -1.05 3.44 26.62
C CYS A 498 -1.57 2.02 26.77
N HIS A 499 -0.98 1.24 27.68
CA HIS A 499 -1.32 -0.17 27.91
C HIS A 499 -2.17 -0.32 29.16
N VAL A 500 -3.24 0.45 29.18
CA VAL A 500 -4.19 0.49 30.29
C VAL A 500 -4.79 -0.89 30.54
N GLY A 501 -4.67 -1.38 31.78
CA GLY A 501 -5.27 -2.66 32.19
C GLY A 501 -4.57 -3.90 31.62
N ILE A 502 -3.47 -3.73 30.87
CA ILE A 502 -2.73 -4.86 30.28
C ILE A 502 -2.21 -5.80 31.37
N GLU A 503 -1.91 -5.25 32.55
CA GLU A 503 -1.42 -5.98 33.70
C GLU A 503 -2.41 -7.03 34.22
N LYS A 504 -3.69 -6.95 33.82
CA LYS A 504 -4.73 -7.93 34.18
C LYS A 504 -5.06 -8.89 33.03
N ARG A 505 -4.45 -8.74 31.86
CA ARG A 505 -4.81 -9.52 30.67
C ARG A 505 -4.01 -10.80 30.55
N THR A 506 -4.69 -11.83 30.06
CA THR A 506 -4.07 -13.09 29.62
C THR A 506 -3.97 -13.10 28.10
N VAL A 507 -2.77 -13.35 27.58
CA VAL A 507 -2.49 -13.34 26.13
C VAL A 507 -1.96 -14.69 25.66
N PRO A 508 -2.19 -15.10 24.41
CA PRO A 508 -1.51 -16.26 23.83
C PRO A 508 -0.01 -16.02 23.76
N PHE A 509 0.79 -17.01 24.16
CA PHE A 509 2.25 -17.00 24.01
C PHE A 509 2.71 -18.40 23.59
N ASN A 510 3.07 -18.56 22.32
CA ASN A 510 3.26 -19.87 21.69
C ASN A 510 2.01 -20.76 21.91
N ASP A 511 2.20 -21.98 22.44
CA ASP A 511 1.12 -22.93 22.70
C ASP A 511 0.46 -22.76 24.08
N ILE A 512 0.87 -21.75 24.86
CA ILE A 512 0.37 -21.52 26.23
C ILE A 512 -0.35 -20.18 26.35
N LYS A 513 -1.11 -20.02 27.43
CA LYS A 513 -1.69 -18.74 27.84
C LYS A 513 -0.79 -18.08 28.87
N PHE A 514 -0.34 -16.86 28.61
CA PHE A 514 0.49 -16.07 29.50
C PHE A 514 -0.36 -15.02 30.25
N SER A 515 -0.40 -15.10 31.58
CA SER A 515 -1.12 -14.16 32.43
C SER A 515 -0.19 -13.03 32.92
N HIS A 516 -0.45 -11.79 32.52
CA HIS A 516 0.31 -10.64 33.05
C HIS A 516 0.06 -10.44 34.54
N GLU A 517 -1.15 -10.73 35.03
CA GLU A 517 -1.53 -10.51 36.43
C GLU A 517 -0.64 -11.31 37.38
N THR A 518 -0.39 -12.57 37.02
CA THR A 518 0.47 -13.45 37.83
C THR A 518 1.93 -12.96 37.83
N HIS A 519 2.43 -12.47 36.70
CA HIS A 519 3.85 -12.13 36.54
C HIS A 519 4.19 -10.71 37.03
N ILE A 520 3.31 -9.74 36.78
CA ILE A 520 3.51 -8.34 37.12
C ILE A 520 3.03 -8.07 38.55
N ALA A 521 1.75 -8.31 38.84
CA ALA A 521 1.19 -8.02 40.16
C ALA A 521 1.63 -9.07 41.20
N GLY A 522 1.65 -10.34 40.83
CA GLY A 522 2.02 -11.44 41.74
C GLY A 522 3.52 -11.56 42.03
N ASN A 523 4.38 -11.37 41.02
CA ASN A 523 5.82 -11.62 41.12
C ASN A 523 6.69 -10.35 40.97
N GLY A 524 6.09 -9.17 40.74
CA GLY A 524 6.80 -7.89 40.68
C GLY A 524 7.71 -7.70 39.46
N GLN A 525 7.53 -8.46 38.38
CA GLN A 525 8.35 -8.32 37.17
C GLN A 525 8.10 -6.98 36.47
N ARG A 526 9.12 -6.42 35.83
CA ARG A 526 8.99 -5.16 35.07
C ARG A 526 8.64 -5.47 33.63
N CYS A 527 7.84 -4.61 33.00
CA CYS A 527 7.48 -4.76 31.58
C CYS A 527 8.72 -4.85 30.67
N SER A 528 9.78 -4.09 31.01
CA SER A 528 11.06 -4.06 30.29
C SER A 528 11.89 -5.33 30.41
N ASP A 529 11.51 -6.28 31.27
CA ASP A 529 12.19 -7.57 31.38
C ASP A 529 11.75 -8.53 30.26
N CYS A 530 10.60 -8.25 29.60
CA CYS A 530 10.04 -9.08 28.54
C CYS A 530 9.78 -8.33 27.22
N HIS A 531 9.52 -7.01 27.31
CA HIS A 531 9.16 -6.17 26.18
C HIS A 531 10.22 -5.10 25.89
N SER A 532 10.38 -4.82 24.60
CA SER A 532 11.24 -3.75 24.10
C SER A 532 10.89 -2.39 24.70
N PRO A 533 11.90 -1.52 24.93
CA PRO A 533 11.66 -0.14 25.31
C PRO A 533 10.95 0.63 24.20
N ARG A 534 10.53 1.87 24.52
CA ARG A 534 9.63 2.69 23.70
C ARG A 534 10.18 2.97 22.30
N GLU A 535 11.50 3.09 22.14
CA GLU A 535 12.18 3.41 20.88
C GLU A 535 12.11 2.27 19.85
N ASN A 536 11.88 1.04 20.30
CA ASN A 536 11.74 -0.15 19.46
C ASN A 536 10.47 -0.92 19.83
N HIS A 537 9.42 -0.18 20.18
CA HIS A 537 8.18 -0.69 20.77
C HIS A 537 7.53 -1.82 19.97
N GLY A 538 6.83 -2.72 20.67
CA GLY A 538 6.04 -3.78 20.06
C GLY A 538 6.79 -5.09 19.81
N LYS A 539 7.99 -5.26 20.40
CA LYS A 539 8.72 -6.54 20.38
C LYS A 539 8.69 -7.19 21.76
N THR A 540 8.38 -8.47 21.79
CA THR A 540 8.58 -9.34 22.96
C THR A 540 9.85 -10.15 22.71
N PHE A 541 10.85 -9.99 23.57
CA PHE A 541 12.12 -10.73 23.46
C PHE A 541 12.21 -11.88 24.47
N MET A 542 11.29 -11.95 25.43
CA MET A 542 11.17 -13.12 26.31
C MET A 542 10.80 -14.34 25.46
N LYS A 543 11.69 -15.34 25.45
CA LYS A 543 11.48 -16.60 24.71
C LYS A 543 11.58 -17.86 25.57
N ASN A 544 12.08 -17.74 26.81
CA ASN A 544 12.42 -18.91 27.62
C ASN A 544 11.74 -18.92 28.99
N CYS A 545 10.56 -19.55 29.07
CA CYS A 545 9.83 -19.72 30.33
C CYS A 545 10.60 -20.60 31.35
N ALA A 546 11.46 -21.50 30.88
CA ALA A 546 12.16 -22.47 31.72
C ALA A 546 13.17 -21.83 32.68
N GLU A 547 13.68 -20.63 32.40
CA GLU A 547 14.62 -19.94 33.30
C GLU A 547 14.00 -19.63 34.67
N CYS A 548 12.70 -19.35 34.70
CA CYS A 548 11.95 -19.08 35.93
C CYS A 548 11.12 -20.30 36.39
N HIS A 549 10.62 -21.12 35.45
CA HIS A 549 9.70 -22.23 35.73
C HIS A 549 10.32 -23.63 35.73
N HIS A 550 11.63 -23.81 35.47
CA HIS A 550 12.36 -25.06 35.79
C HIS A 550 13.26 -24.85 37.03
N GLY A 551 13.41 -25.86 37.89
CA GLY A 551 14.20 -25.77 39.13
C GLY A 551 13.57 -26.44 40.37
N LYS A 552 14.34 -26.58 41.46
CA LYS A 552 13.96 -27.29 42.71
C LYS A 552 12.79 -26.68 43.51
N GLY A 553 12.21 -25.55 43.08
CA GLY A 553 11.18 -24.80 43.81
C GLY A 553 9.83 -24.64 43.10
N ILE A 554 9.65 -25.20 41.89
CA ILE A 554 8.38 -25.06 41.17
C ILE A 554 7.32 -25.96 41.78
N LYS A 555 6.40 -25.35 42.52
CA LYS A 555 5.19 -25.99 43.06
C LYS A 555 3.89 -25.46 42.46
N LYS A 556 3.93 -24.27 41.84
CA LYS A 556 2.73 -23.54 41.37
C LYS A 556 2.36 -23.75 39.90
N VAL A 557 3.30 -24.21 39.06
CA VAL A 557 3.07 -24.46 37.63
C VAL A 557 3.38 -25.93 37.36
N LYS A 558 2.44 -26.66 36.79
CA LYS A 558 2.64 -28.07 36.46
C LYS A 558 3.29 -28.21 35.09
N CYS A 559 3.99 -29.31 34.84
CA CYS A 559 4.63 -29.55 33.55
C CYS A 559 3.62 -29.55 32.38
N ASP A 560 2.40 -30.01 32.64
CA ASP A 560 1.34 -30.17 31.65
C ASP A 560 0.61 -28.86 31.32
N ASP A 561 0.76 -27.81 32.14
CA ASP A 561 0.31 -26.44 31.83
C ASP A 561 1.10 -25.82 30.66
N CYS A 562 2.35 -26.23 30.48
CA CYS A 562 3.23 -25.71 29.42
C CYS A 562 3.51 -26.73 28.31
N HIS A 563 3.61 -28.02 28.64
CA HIS A 563 3.85 -29.09 27.68
C HIS A 563 2.53 -29.72 27.21
N ALA A 564 1.57 -28.88 26.81
CA ALA A 564 0.21 -29.31 26.48
C ALA A 564 0.14 -30.33 25.33
N VAL A 565 1.05 -30.26 24.36
CA VAL A 565 1.11 -31.23 23.26
C VAL A 565 1.62 -32.59 23.74
N VAL A 566 2.64 -32.60 24.61
CA VAL A 566 3.14 -33.83 25.25
C VAL A 566 2.03 -34.44 26.12
N LYS A 567 1.32 -33.61 26.89
CA LYS A 567 0.14 -34.03 27.68
C LYS A 567 -0.90 -34.71 26.80
N LYS A 568 -1.33 -34.07 25.70
CA LYS A 568 -2.31 -34.64 24.76
C LYS A 568 -1.84 -35.99 24.19
N LEU A 569 -0.55 -36.11 23.88
CA LEU A 569 0.04 -37.33 23.36
C LEU A 569 0.05 -38.45 24.43
N VAL A 570 0.48 -38.16 25.67
CA VAL A 570 0.43 -39.11 26.79
C VAL A 570 -1.01 -39.54 27.09
N GLN A 571 -1.95 -38.61 27.08
CA GLN A 571 -3.37 -38.89 27.24
C GLN A 571 -3.97 -39.65 26.05
N GLY A 572 -3.28 -39.68 24.92
CA GLY A 572 -3.77 -40.32 23.70
C GLY A 572 -4.99 -39.62 23.10
N LYS A 573 -5.08 -38.29 23.21
CA LYS A 573 -6.26 -37.51 22.81
C LYS A 573 -5.94 -36.43 21.78
N GLY A 574 -7.00 -35.93 21.15
CA GLY A 574 -6.98 -34.74 20.30
C GLY A 574 -6.62 -34.98 18.85
N GLY A 575 -6.31 -36.21 18.43
CA GLY A 575 -6.04 -36.55 17.03
C GLY A 575 -7.29 -36.47 16.17
N ILE A 576 -7.19 -35.87 15.00
CA ILE A 576 -8.30 -35.80 14.05
C ILE A 576 -8.46 -37.17 13.40
N GLY A 577 -9.67 -37.75 13.50
CA GLY A 577 -10.00 -39.03 12.85
C GLY A 577 -9.23 -40.24 13.40
N VAL A 578 -8.64 -40.10 14.59
CA VAL A 578 -7.91 -41.17 15.30
C VAL A 578 -8.58 -41.41 16.64
N LYS A 579 -8.73 -42.69 17.02
CA LYS A 579 -9.40 -43.07 18.26
C LYS A 579 -8.53 -42.72 19.47
N GLU A 580 -9.14 -42.29 20.57
CA GLU A 580 -8.37 -42.02 21.79
C GLU A 580 -7.66 -43.28 22.30
N ARG A 581 -6.36 -43.18 22.59
CA ARG A 581 -5.52 -44.29 23.05
C ARG A 581 -4.50 -43.84 24.10
N PRO A 582 -4.90 -43.77 25.38
CA PRO A 582 -4.01 -43.35 26.46
C PRO A 582 -2.73 -44.18 26.56
N SER A 583 -1.62 -43.54 26.90
CA SER A 583 -0.35 -44.21 27.15
C SER A 583 -0.41 -45.02 28.44
N ASN A 584 0.25 -46.18 28.47
CA ASN A 584 0.41 -46.99 29.69
C ASN A 584 1.22 -46.26 30.79
N LYS A 585 1.76 -45.07 30.50
CA LYS A 585 2.48 -44.21 31.45
C LYS A 585 1.57 -43.22 32.16
N LEU A 586 0.37 -42.97 31.62
CA LEU A 586 -0.58 -42.02 32.18
C LEU A 586 -0.99 -42.48 33.59
N ASP A 587 -0.94 -41.57 34.56
CA ASP A 587 -1.30 -41.80 35.98
C ASP A 587 -0.46 -42.87 36.71
N VAL A 588 0.62 -43.37 36.09
CA VAL A 588 1.54 -44.37 36.69
C VAL A 588 2.90 -43.75 37.02
N VAL A 589 3.41 -42.85 36.19
CA VAL A 589 4.69 -42.16 36.39
C VAL A 589 4.53 -40.65 36.21
N GLU A 590 5.26 -39.88 37.01
CA GLU A 590 5.32 -38.43 36.88
C GLU A 590 6.39 -38.01 35.86
N CYS A 591 6.23 -36.84 35.25
CA CYS A 591 7.19 -36.32 34.26
C CYS A 591 8.62 -36.27 34.80
N VAL A 592 8.79 -35.89 36.06
CA VAL A 592 10.10 -35.73 36.73
C VAL A 592 10.78 -37.06 37.06
N ASP A 593 10.06 -38.19 37.03
CA ASP A 593 10.65 -39.51 37.24
C ASP A 593 11.60 -39.86 36.08
N CYS A 594 11.26 -39.42 34.87
CA CYS A 594 12.08 -39.54 33.68
C CYS A 594 12.94 -38.29 33.40
N HIS A 595 12.46 -37.10 33.76
CA HIS A 595 13.10 -35.81 33.45
C HIS A 595 13.70 -35.10 34.68
N ARG A 596 14.60 -35.77 35.40
CA ARG A 596 15.21 -35.23 36.64
C ARG A 596 16.09 -34.00 36.41
N GLY A 597 16.69 -33.83 35.23
CA GLY A 597 17.51 -32.67 34.89
C GLY A 597 16.76 -31.35 35.02
N VAL A 598 15.43 -31.37 34.84
CA VAL A 598 14.54 -30.20 34.96
C VAL A 598 14.68 -29.54 36.34
N LEU A 599 14.85 -30.31 37.41
CA LEU A 599 15.04 -29.78 38.76
C LEU A 599 16.36 -28.99 38.90
N ALA A 600 17.34 -29.28 38.06
CA ALA A 600 18.62 -28.58 38.00
C ALA A 600 18.69 -27.57 36.83
N LYS A 601 17.55 -27.19 36.24
CA LYS A 601 17.46 -26.33 35.03
C LYS A 601 18.27 -26.87 33.84
N LYS A 602 18.47 -28.19 33.77
CA LYS A 602 19.25 -28.86 32.74
C LYS A 602 18.35 -29.73 31.87
N LYS A 603 18.51 -29.66 30.55
CA LYS A 603 17.81 -30.56 29.64
C LYS A 603 18.42 -31.97 29.75
N ASP A 604 17.58 -32.97 29.98
CA ASP A 604 18.02 -34.37 29.97
C ASP A 604 18.36 -34.83 28.54
N THR A 605 19.48 -35.54 28.41
CA THR A 605 19.81 -36.24 27.16
C THR A 605 18.98 -37.51 27.05
N PHE A 606 18.80 -38.00 25.83
CA PHE A 606 18.07 -39.26 25.62
C PHE A 606 18.73 -40.44 26.36
N GLU A 607 20.07 -40.50 26.40
CA GLU A 607 20.79 -41.53 27.17
C GLU A 607 20.54 -41.43 28.68
N ALA A 608 20.40 -40.21 29.22
CA ALA A 608 20.04 -40.03 30.62
C ALA A 608 18.64 -40.57 30.92
N ILE A 609 17.67 -40.30 30.04
CA ILE A 609 16.29 -40.80 30.12
C ILE A 609 16.27 -42.33 29.98
N LYS A 610 16.99 -42.89 29.01
CA LYS A 610 17.14 -44.35 28.82
C LYS A 610 17.65 -45.02 30.10
N LYS A 611 18.67 -44.42 30.73
CA LYS A 611 19.19 -44.90 32.01
C LYS A 611 18.12 -44.85 33.12
N ARG A 612 17.19 -43.89 33.10
CA ARG A 612 16.07 -43.85 34.08
C ARG A 612 15.12 -45.03 33.90
N CYS A 613 14.82 -45.42 32.65
CA CYS A 613 13.98 -46.59 32.41
C CYS A 613 14.60 -47.85 33.04
N ILE A 614 15.91 -48.03 32.90
CA ILE A 614 16.67 -49.21 33.40
C ILE A 614 16.82 -49.19 34.94
N GLU A 615 16.56 -48.06 35.61
CA GLU A 615 16.60 -48.03 37.08
C GLU A 615 15.39 -48.69 37.73
N CYS A 616 14.24 -48.69 37.03
CA CYS A 616 13.01 -49.34 37.50
C CYS A 616 12.66 -50.61 36.71
N HIS A 617 13.23 -50.78 35.51
CA HIS A 617 12.99 -51.91 34.61
C HIS A 617 14.31 -52.55 34.17
N ASP A 618 14.27 -53.70 33.52
CA ASP A 618 15.46 -54.33 32.96
C ASP A 618 16.00 -53.60 31.70
N GLN A 619 17.12 -54.09 31.18
CA GLN A 619 17.80 -53.52 30.00
C GLN A 619 16.91 -53.43 28.75
N SER A 620 15.93 -54.33 28.60
CA SER A 620 15.05 -54.39 27.44
C SER A 620 14.18 -53.13 27.30
N TYR A 621 13.85 -52.47 28.42
CA TYR A 621 13.10 -51.20 28.41
C TYR A 621 13.95 -50.03 27.88
N GLY A 622 15.26 -50.06 28.12
CA GLY A 622 16.18 -49.10 27.53
C GLY A 622 16.27 -49.25 26.01
N GLU A 623 16.30 -50.49 25.52
CA GLU A 623 16.27 -50.80 24.08
C GLU A 623 14.92 -50.48 23.44
N MET A 624 13.82 -50.74 24.15
CA MET A 624 12.48 -50.36 23.75
C MET A 624 12.37 -48.84 23.56
N ALA A 625 12.88 -48.04 24.49
CA ALA A 625 12.87 -46.58 24.35
C ALA A 625 13.64 -46.11 23.10
N VAL A 626 14.82 -46.70 22.83
CA VAL A 626 15.62 -46.42 21.62
C VAL A 626 14.80 -46.75 20.37
N ARG A 627 14.15 -47.92 20.35
CA ARG A 627 13.30 -48.36 19.23
C ARG A 627 12.12 -47.42 19.02
N TRP A 628 11.45 -46.99 20.08
CA TRP A 628 10.32 -46.07 19.99
C TRP A 628 10.73 -44.71 19.42
N LYS A 629 11.86 -44.18 19.89
CA LYS A 629 12.42 -42.94 19.35
C LYS A 629 12.71 -43.08 17.86
N ALA A 630 13.45 -44.11 17.48
CA ALA A 630 13.83 -44.35 16.09
C ALA A 630 12.61 -44.54 15.18
N THR A 631 11.62 -45.32 15.63
CA THR A 631 10.37 -45.58 14.88
C THR A 631 9.58 -44.29 14.66
N SER A 632 9.39 -43.49 15.72
CA SER A 632 8.69 -42.21 15.60
C SER A 632 9.43 -41.23 14.68
N GLU A 633 10.75 -41.12 14.79
CA GLU A 633 11.56 -40.23 13.96
C GLU A 633 11.57 -40.66 12.48
N ASP A 634 11.63 -41.95 12.20
CA ASP A 634 11.57 -42.50 10.84
C ASP A 634 10.21 -42.25 10.18
N LEU A 635 9.10 -42.48 10.90
CA LEU A 635 7.75 -42.19 10.40
C LEU A 635 7.57 -40.70 10.07
N LEU A 636 8.04 -39.80 10.94
CA LEU A 636 8.02 -38.36 10.68
C LEU A 636 8.84 -37.99 9.43
N LYS A 637 10.07 -38.54 9.33
CA LYS A 637 10.98 -38.30 8.21
C LYS A 637 10.40 -38.78 6.88
N LYS A 638 9.67 -39.91 6.88
CA LYS A 638 8.97 -40.43 5.68
C LYS A 638 7.84 -39.51 5.22
N LEU A 639 7.14 -38.86 6.15
CA LEU A 639 6.00 -38.00 5.87
C LEU A 639 6.39 -36.57 5.48
N GLU A 640 7.52 -36.06 5.96
CA GLU A 640 7.95 -34.68 5.75
C GLU A 640 8.05 -34.26 4.27
N PRO A 641 8.65 -35.06 3.34
CA PRO A 641 8.67 -34.73 1.93
C PRO A 641 7.26 -34.70 1.30
N LYS A 642 6.37 -35.58 1.76
CA LYS A 642 4.99 -35.68 1.26
C LYS A 642 4.17 -34.46 1.67
N MET A 643 4.32 -34.03 2.92
CA MET A 643 3.75 -32.78 3.44
C MET A 643 4.21 -31.58 2.60
N ALA A 644 5.52 -31.42 2.40
CA ALA A 644 6.08 -30.33 1.61
C ALA A 644 5.53 -30.31 0.17
N ARG A 645 5.49 -31.47 -0.48
CA ARG A 645 4.95 -31.61 -1.84
C ARG A 645 3.48 -31.20 -1.94
N VAL A 646 2.63 -31.67 -1.03
CA VAL A 646 1.18 -31.33 -1.06
C VAL A 646 0.97 -29.85 -0.81
N LYS A 647 1.71 -29.25 0.14
CA LYS A 647 1.65 -27.82 0.43
C LYS A 647 2.02 -26.99 -0.80
N GLU A 648 3.14 -27.32 -1.44
CA GLU A 648 3.61 -26.63 -2.64
C GLU A 648 2.59 -26.71 -3.80
N GLU A 649 1.91 -27.86 -3.95
CA GLU A 649 0.84 -28.00 -4.95
C GLU A 649 -0.40 -27.16 -4.63
N ILE A 650 -0.79 -27.08 -3.36
CA ILE A 650 -1.88 -26.21 -2.92
C ILE A 650 -1.53 -24.75 -3.21
N ASP A 651 -0.33 -24.31 -2.83
CA ASP A 651 0.15 -22.94 -3.03
C ASP A 651 0.18 -22.59 -4.53
N ARG A 652 0.63 -23.51 -5.39
CA ARG A 652 0.58 -23.35 -6.86
C ARG A 652 -0.84 -23.11 -7.38
N ILE A 653 -1.82 -23.90 -6.91
CA ILE A 653 -3.22 -23.77 -7.35
C ILE A 653 -3.82 -22.44 -6.88
N GLU A 654 -3.48 -21.99 -5.68
CA GLU A 654 -3.96 -20.72 -5.11
C GLU A 654 -3.43 -19.50 -5.86
N ILE A 655 -2.16 -19.51 -6.25
CA ILE A 655 -1.57 -18.47 -7.10
C ILE A 655 -2.33 -18.36 -8.42
N SER A 656 -2.81 -19.50 -8.97
CA SER A 656 -3.65 -19.53 -10.18
C SER A 656 -5.14 -19.22 -9.93
N ARG A 657 -5.53 -18.76 -8.73
CA ARG A 657 -6.92 -18.50 -8.29
C ARG A 657 -7.85 -19.72 -8.32
N GLY A 658 -7.31 -20.94 -8.24
CA GLY A 658 -8.11 -22.16 -8.18
C GLY A 658 -8.67 -22.43 -6.78
N HIS A 659 -9.89 -22.98 -6.68
CA HIS A 659 -10.48 -23.37 -5.40
C HIS A 659 -9.71 -24.51 -4.70
N THR A 660 -9.05 -24.28 -3.57
CA THR A 660 -8.26 -25.32 -2.86
C THR A 660 -8.92 -25.90 -1.62
N PHE A 661 -10.17 -25.51 -1.31
CA PHE A 661 -10.83 -25.85 -0.04
C PHE A 661 -10.76 -27.35 0.30
N VAL A 662 -11.04 -28.22 -0.66
CA VAL A 662 -11.03 -29.68 -0.45
C VAL A 662 -9.62 -30.21 -0.13
N PHE A 663 -8.59 -29.69 -0.80
CA PHE A 663 -7.20 -30.09 -0.56
C PHE A 663 -6.67 -29.53 0.77
N ARG A 664 -7.02 -28.28 1.09
CA ARG A 664 -6.65 -27.64 2.36
C ARG A 664 -7.23 -28.36 3.56
N LYS A 665 -8.46 -28.87 3.46
CA LYS A 665 -9.04 -29.68 4.53
C LYS A 665 -8.18 -30.93 4.79
N LEU A 666 -7.90 -31.71 3.74
CA LEU A 666 -7.10 -32.94 3.86
C LEU A 666 -5.69 -32.65 4.38
N TYR A 667 -5.03 -31.61 3.83
CA TYR A 667 -3.71 -31.19 4.27
C TYR A 667 -3.73 -30.70 5.73
N GLY A 668 -4.72 -29.90 6.13
CA GLY A 668 -4.85 -29.39 7.49
C GLY A 668 -5.08 -30.50 8.53
N GLU A 669 -5.90 -31.51 8.20
CA GLU A 669 -6.09 -32.68 9.06
C GLU A 669 -4.77 -33.49 9.22
N ALA A 670 -4.03 -33.68 8.12
CA ALA A 670 -2.73 -34.35 8.15
C ALA A 670 -1.69 -33.54 8.93
N GLU A 671 -1.60 -32.23 8.69
CA GLU A 671 -0.68 -31.31 9.35
C GLU A 671 -0.90 -31.28 10.86
N PHE A 672 -2.17 -31.28 11.28
CA PHE A 672 -2.53 -31.31 12.69
C PHE A 672 -2.00 -32.57 13.39
N ASN A 673 -2.29 -33.76 12.86
CA ASN A 673 -1.86 -35.03 13.45
C ASN A 673 -0.33 -35.18 13.39
N TYR A 674 0.30 -34.79 12.28
CA TYR A 674 1.75 -34.77 12.14
C TYR A 674 2.42 -33.89 13.20
N ASN A 675 1.89 -32.68 13.44
CA ASN A 675 2.43 -31.76 14.44
C ASN A 675 2.21 -32.26 15.87
N LEU A 676 1.06 -32.89 16.17
CA LEU A 676 0.80 -33.52 17.47
C LEU A 676 1.85 -34.62 17.76
N ALA A 677 2.12 -35.49 16.80
CA ALA A 677 3.16 -36.52 16.89
C ALA A 677 4.58 -35.93 17.04
N LYS A 678 4.95 -34.97 16.17
CA LYS A 678 6.29 -34.35 16.14
C LYS A 678 6.63 -33.57 17.42
N ASN A 679 5.67 -32.79 17.91
CA ASN A 679 5.85 -31.92 19.08
C ASN A 679 5.61 -32.66 20.39
N GLY A 680 4.70 -33.65 20.40
CA GLY A 680 4.47 -34.51 21.56
C GLY A 680 5.61 -35.51 21.82
N LYS A 681 6.48 -35.75 20.83
CA LYS A 681 7.59 -36.71 20.85
C LYS A 681 7.08 -38.15 21.07
N GLY A 682 7.06 -38.94 20.00
CA GLY A 682 6.41 -40.27 20.00
C GLY A 682 6.85 -41.25 21.08
N VAL A 683 8.01 -41.07 21.71
CA VAL A 683 8.44 -41.85 22.89
C VAL A 683 7.47 -41.80 24.06
N HIS A 684 6.63 -40.76 24.17
CA HIS A 684 5.64 -40.64 25.24
C HIS A 684 4.40 -41.53 25.01
N ASN A 685 4.07 -41.82 23.76
CA ASN A 685 2.98 -42.72 23.36
C ASN A 685 3.18 -43.17 21.90
N LEU A 686 3.95 -44.25 21.69
CA LEU A 686 4.32 -44.67 20.33
C LEU A 686 3.09 -45.16 19.57
N GLU A 687 2.27 -46.01 20.17
CA GLU A 687 1.12 -46.63 19.50
C GLU A 687 0.15 -45.58 18.96
N TYR A 688 -0.19 -44.58 19.77
CA TYR A 688 -1.02 -43.46 19.33
C TYR A 688 -0.32 -42.60 18.28
N THR A 689 1.01 -42.43 18.38
CA THR A 689 1.80 -41.71 17.38
C THR A 689 1.78 -42.40 16.02
N GLU A 690 1.86 -43.73 16.00
CA GLU A 690 1.75 -44.52 14.77
C GLU A 690 0.39 -44.31 14.11
N GLU A 691 -0.70 -44.39 14.87
CA GLU A 691 -2.05 -44.15 14.35
C GLU A 691 -2.25 -42.72 13.82
N LEU A 692 -1.72 -41.71 14.51
CA LEU A 692 -1.72 -40.31 14.07
C LEU A 692 -1.02 -40.14 12.71
N LEU A 693 0.18 -40.70 12.59
CA LEU A 693 1.01 -40.56 11.39
C LEU A 693 0.47 -41.40 10.24
N GLU A 694 -0.12 -42.57 10.51
CA GLU A 694 -0.81 -43.37 9.50
C GLU A 694 -2.03 -42.63 8.94
N PHE A 695 -2.85 -42.02 9.81
CA PHE A 695 -3.97 -41.18 9.38
C PHE A 695 -3.51 -39.99 8.54
N ALA A 696 -2.47 -39.29 8.99
CA ALA A 696 -1.88 -38.18 8.25
C ALA A 696 -1.39 -38.64 6.86
N ASN A 697 -0.74 -39.81 6.80
CA ASN A 697 -0.29 -40.40 5.54
C ASN A 697 -1.45 -40.63 4.56
N ARG A 698 -2.55 -41.23 5.04
CA ARG A 698 -3.75 -41.50 4.22
C ARG A 698 -4.37 -40.21 3.69
N ARG A 699 -4.49 -39.17 4.52
CA ARG A 699 -5.01 -37.86 4.10
C ARG A 699 -4.14 -37.19 3.05
N LEU A 700 -2.82 -37.30 3.17
CA LEU A 700 -1.91 -36.80 2.13
C LEU A 700 -2.04 -37.59 0.83
N ASP A 701 -2.22 -38.91 0.88
CA ASP A 701 -2.48 -39.71 -0.33
C ASP A 701 -3.78 -39.30 -1.01
N GLU A 702 -4.84 -39.07 -0.25
CA GLU A 702 -6.11 -38.55 -0.75
C GLU A 702 -5.92 -37.18 -1.43
N ALA A 703 -5.19 -36.26 -0.78
CA ALA A 703 -4.90 -34.94 -1.35
C ALA A 703 -4.13 -35.05 -2.67
N ILE A 704 -3.08 -35.89 -2.72
CA ILE A 704 -2.29 -36.12 -3.94
C ILE A 704 -3.17 -36.67 -5.06
N LYS A 705 -4.00 -37.68 -4.78
CA LYS A 705 -4.91 -38.28 -5.76
C LYS A 705 -5.91 -37.26 -6.32
N GLN A 706 -6.50 -36.43 -5.45
CA GLN A 706 -7.48 -35.43 -5.90
C GLN A 706 -6.82 -34.29 -6.70
N ILE A 707 -5.62 -33.85 -6.30
CA ILE A 707 -4.84 -32.86 -7.06
C ILE A 707 -4.48 -33.41 -8.45
N ALA A 708 -4.03 -34.67 -8.53
CA ALA A 708 -3.71 -35.32 -9.80
C ALA A 708 -4.94 -35.47 -10.71
N ARG A 709 -6.09 -35.87 -10.15
CA ARG A 709 -7.36 -35.96 -10.89
C ARG A 709 -7.76 -34.61 -11.50
N ARG A 710 -7.71 -33.54 -10.70
CA ARG A 710 -8.06 -32.19 -11.17
C ARG A 710 -7.14 -31.70 -12.27
N ARG A 711 -5.84 -31.98 -12.18
CA ARG A 711 -4.88 -31.71 -13.28
C ARG A 711 -5.29 -32.41 -14.57
N GLY A 712 -5.71 -33.67 -14.47
CA GLY A 712 -6.21 -34.43 -15.61
C GLY A 712 -7.51 -33.89 -16.20
N GLU A 713 -8.42 -33.35 -15.37
CA GLU A 713 -9.67 -32.72 -15.82
C GLU A 713 -9.41 -31.38 -16.53
N MET A 714 -8.53 -30.53 -15.97
CA MET A 714 -8.11 -29.27 -16.60
C MET A 714 -7.36 -29.49 -17.92
N ALA A 715 -6.51 -30.52 -18.02
CA ALA A 715 -5.83 -30.87 -19.27
C ALA A 715 -6.78 -31.39 -20.37
N LYS A 716 -7.99 -31.81 -20.00
CA LYS A 716 -9.03 -32.31 -20.91
C LYS A 716 -10.11 -31.26 -21.24
N GLY A 717 -9.92 -30.00 -20.86
CA GLY A 717 -10.84 -28.91 -21.19
C GLY A 717 -12.21 -28.96 -20.49
N LYS A 718 -12.36 -29.77 -19.43
CA LYS A 718 -13.54 -29.71 -18.56
C LYS A 718 -13.27 -28.69 -17.45
N MET A 719 -13.95 -27.54 -17.53
CA MET A 719 -13.93 -26.49 -16.50
C MET A 719 -14.60 -26.97 -15.21
#